data_AF-A0A7S0IXQ1-F1
#
_entry.id   AF-A0A7S0IXQ1-F1
#
_cell.length_a   1.000
_cell.length_b   1.000
_cell.length_c   1.000
_cell.angle_alpha   90.00
_cell.angle_beta   90.00
_cell.angle_gamma   90.00
#
_symmetry.space_group_name_H-M   'P 1'
#
loop_
_entity.id
_entity.type
_entity.pdbx_description
1 polymer ?
#
loop_
_entity_poly.entity_id
_entity_poly.type
_entity_poly.pdbx_seq_one_letter_code
_entity_poly.pdbx_strand_id
1 'polypeptide(L)'
;MGCCASQEEVEAGPTYEEAPVSVPQPEQSEVKEKIAEVETLQIDETKPTETTFIASVLRARQDHATDAAIMIDCCLRLQKHNRKLKNYVAIADAQAINEAKDEGWIGQCNDKKLIAVLCSRTKSQLQRTVKSYFQLYDADLRKVVKGETGGDYGRMMFYAMSSRESYVSDVIDVSCSGIGCNEQALVDLFVMLGQARLYAGKKVWEDKHDKSLIDYLNKELGYMYRHLRDLILRLLKDPQDEEGEVDEEKCVEQMEMFREETQKWAILAQDFNEELVSETISTNSIAANQRVALLYENKYNQSLVYALDGKCGKRFMKCLKGLLLTREDYIAMRLEECFKGWFTDKTILVRFLGGLDGDLMLGVAAAYERKYQRPLDHAVRNEISGEGYMERAALTWLNALNEPSRGAEEFTEVEVDSHGEDTDALCRMCDMLLVENDSLLRFIVTLDVEEIRAAVKGFGTDDTRLIRSLATRNKQFLARVSVAYRQAYGEPLQKLIDEECSGFYAFLAKFLVVQEPQADSMLLSLALASEAETDVKALIEFLCARHPARVRAVKKKWEAANDMSLIDKLHDSLTGDMRLLAITMLKGKRDVDDEEDKVDEKLVRKQAKSLYEHVVEGNEVGPTIDILCSNSIAMNKALAAHFEETYDMSLGRALGGTFSGNVKNALLALLQGPAQWYAASLRAAFMGAGQADNSVCRILGAHDKSDVQEIATAYERKYDVPLKADLSKYCKGNYKRLAVAWVDLPDQLEQPTRKIELPDTESLKQEAERAAGKERSEADDDLDDDDEDVSNIPKPSSPLYKAKVRKWTRKLNQANEAGAVYKAAYYRRLLISYPPCPPGNALLIGYVEALQAEFVNGDAGIVKEWLESVDDSEVGDDEGEVKSKAVFEEWVAVTTAMVADDKVSVKEMKAQWSKERETKSDVSIGKGKYEEPEYTPQYVVQPTPAAAQPPPQPGGVQLTATVPYGVFGGQQMQVTAPNGQTLQVTVPQGLVAGNTFTFLAPGGGAAQATPVVAPPIYQPAPQPVPQVVFPPPQPNYQFQYQAPPQPQVVYHHHGGVGGGVLGGLGVVGV
;
A
#
# COMPACT_ATOMS: atom_id res chain seq x y z
N MET A 1 -31.60 42.10 -64.43
CA MET A 1 -32.43 43.31 -64.65
C MET A 1 -32.58 44.03 -63.32
N GLY A 2 -32.23 45.33 -63.27
CA GLY A 2 -32.60 46.35 -62.25
C GLY A 2 -32.05 46.16 -60.83
N CYS A 3 -31.14 47.01 -60.34
CA CYS A 3 -31.41 48.26 -59.59
C CYS A 3 -31.89 47.98 -58.14
N CYS A 4 -31.44 48.59 -57.04
CA CYS A 4 -30.59 49.75 -56.74
C CYS A 4 -30.06 49.63 -55.30
N ALA A 5 -29.01 50.41 -55.00
CA ALA A 5 -28.37 50.57 -53.71
C ALA A 5 -29.19 51.37 -52.69
N SER A 6 -28.95 51.15 -51.40
CA SER A 6 -28.75 52.22 -50.39
C SER A 6 -28.02 51.65 -49.16
N GLN A 7 -27.08 52.43 -48.65
CA GLN A 7 -26.21 52.15 -47.50
C GLN A 7 -26.95 52.31 -46.16
N GLU A 8 -26.52 51.59 -45.13
CA GLU A 8 -26.51 52.09 -43.75
C GLU A 8 -25.32 51.46 -42.99
N GLU A 9 -24.78 52.25 -42.06
CA GLU A 9 -23.46 52.15 -41.42
C GLU A 9 -23.27 50.91 -40.54
N VAL A 10 -22.03 50.40 -40.51
CA VAL A 10 -21.59 49.29 -39.64
C VAL A 10 -21.10 49.89 -38.32
N GLU A 11 -21.86 49.73 -37.24
CA GLU A 11 -21.35 49.85 -35.87
C GLU A 11 -20.54 48.60 -35.50
N ALA A 12 -19.38 48.82 -34.87
CA ALA A 12 -18.45 47.81 -34.43
C ALA A 12 -19.06 46.88 -33.34
N GLY A 13 -19.13 45.58 -33.63
CA GLY A 13 -19.43 44.52 -32.66
C GLY A 13 -18.16 43.94 -32.01
N PRO A 14 -18.26 43.34 -30.83
CA PRO A 14 -17.13 43.10 -29.93
C PRO A 14 -16.15 42.04 -30.45
N THR A 15 -14.87 42.33 -30.28
CA THR A 15 -13.75 41.40 -30.41
C THR A 15 -13.92 40.23 -29.44
N TYR A 16 -13.96 39.01 -29.99
CA TYR A 16 -13.86 37.77 -29.22
C TYR A 16 -12.36 37.43 -29.09
N GLU A 17 -11.80 37.60 -27.90
CA GLU A 17 -10.54 36.94 -27.51
C GLU A 17 -10.84 35.45 -27.28
N GLU A 18 -10.32 34.57 -28.15
CA GLU A 18 -10.25 33.14 -27.86
C GLU A 18 -9.09 32.90 -26.89
N ALA A 19 -9.43 32.51 -25.65
CA ALA A 19 -8.47 32.04 -24.68
C ALA A 19 -7.77 30.76 -25.20
N PRO A 20 -6.47 30.57 -24.96
CA PRO A 20 -5.75 29.38 -25.37
C PRO A 20 -6.40 28.12 -24.76
N VAL A 21 -6.59 27.10 -25.59
CA VAL A 21 -7.13 25.80 -25.18
C VAL A 21 -6.12 25.14 -24.23
N SER A 22 -6.35 25.25 -22.93
CA SER A 22 -5.64 24.45 -21.93
C SER A 22 -6.10 22.99 -22.05
N VAL A 23 -5.15 22.10 -22.30
CA VAL A 23 -5.33 20.64 -22.19
C VAL A 23 -5.88 20.32 -20.80
N PRO A 24 -6.86 19.41 -20.64
CA PRO A 24 -7.37 19.04 -19.32
C PRO A 24 -6.25 18.37 -18.53
N GLN A 25 -5.64 19.13 -17.63
CA GLN A 25 -4.94 18.58 -16.47
C GLN A 25 -5.99 17.87 -15.60
N PRO A 26 -5.62 16.81 -14.84
CA PRO A 26 -6.54 16.24 -13.87
C PRO A 26 -7.07 17.39 -13.02
N GLU A 27 -8.37 17.63 -13.08
CA GLU A 27 -8.96 18.76 -12.37
C GLU A 27 -8.60 18.62 -10.88
N GLN A 28 -8.35 19.73 -10.20
CA GLN A 28 -8.09 19.71 -8.75
C GLN A 28 -9.19 18.94 -7.98
N SER A 29 -10.39 18.81 -8.55
CA SER A 29 -11.50 17.97 -8.07
C SER A 29 -11.17 16.46 -8.11
N GLU A 30 -10.64 15.92 -9.22
CA GLU A 30 -10.23 14.51 -9.32
C GLU A 30 -9.06 14.18 -8.40
N VAL A 31 -8.12 15.11 -8.25
CA VAL A 31 -6.98 14.98 -7.32
C VAL A 31 -7.49 14.96 -5.88
N LYS A 32 -8.43 15.85 -5.52
CA LYS A 32 -9.08 15.87 -4.20
C LYS A 32 -9.93 14.63 -3.93
N GLU A 33 -10.65 14.12 -4.93
CA GLU A 33 -11.47 12.91 -4.80
C GLU A 33 -10.61 11.66 -4.61
N LYS A 34 -9.47 11.57 -5.31
CA LYS A 34 -8.47 10.51 -5.11
C LYS A 34 -7.74 10.63 -3.78
N ILE A 35 -7.43 11.85 -3.34
CA ILE A 35 -6.94 12.10 -1.97
C ILE A 35 -7.97 11.59 -0.96
N ALA A 36 -9.26 11.89 -1.14
CA ALA A 36 -10.33 11.41 -0.26
C ALA A 36 -10.53 9.87 -0.33
N GLU A 37 -10.36 9.23 -1.49
CA GLU A 37 -10.34 7.76 -1.60
C GLU A 37 -9.15 7.14 -0.88
N VAL A 38 -7.96 7.76 -0.97
CA VAL A 38 -6.77 7.33 -0.24
C VAL A 38 -6.98 7.54 1.27
N GLU A 39 -7.58 8.65 1.68
CA GLU A 39 -7.97 8.93 3.07
C GLU A 39 -8.96 7.89 3.59
N THR A 40 -10.00 7.53 2.83
CA THR A 40 -10.98 6.50 3.27
C THR A 40 -10.40 5.08 3.32
N LEU A 41 -9.32 4.81 2.58
CA LEU A 41 -8.60 3.52 2.59
C LEU A 41 -7.40 3.49 3.57
N GLN A 42 -6.89 4.64 4.02
CA GLN A 42 -5.69 4.75 4.86
C GLN A 42 -5.91 5.45 6.22
N ILE A 43 -7.03 6.14 6.42
CA ILE A 43 -7.36 6.85 7.65
C ILE A 43 -8.44 6.06 8.38
N ASP A 44 -7.99 5.33 9.40
CA ASP A 44 -8.81 5.16 10.59
C ASP A 44 -8.67 6.46 11.40
N GLU A 45 -9.67 7.33 11.36
CA GLU A 45 -9.72 8.57 12.16
C GLU A 45 -9.68 8.29 13.68
N THR A 46 -9.67 7.02 14.09
CA THR A 46 -9.71 6.60 15.50
C THR A 46 -8.37 6.14 16.10
N LYS A 47 -7.22 6.35 15.43
CA LYS A 47 -5.87 6.09 15.98
C LYS A 47 -5.10 7.39 16.31
N PRO A 48 -4.59 7.55 17.55
CA PRO A 48 -3.41 8.35 17.87
C PRO A 48 -2.13 7.48 18.04
N THR A 49 -2.01 6.37 17.30
CA THR A 49 -0.77 5.57 17.25
C THR A 49 -0.20 5.61 15.83
N GLU A 50 0.90 6.34 15.65
CA GLU A 50 1.68 6.56 14.43
C GLU A 50 0.85 6.73 13.14
N THR A 51 0.60 7.99 12.78
CA THR A 51 0.04 8.32 11.47
C THR A 51 0.94 7.72 10.39
N THR A 52 0.41 6.87 9.49
CA THR A 52 1.24 6.22 8.45
C THR A 52 2.01 7.28 7.66
N PHE A 53 3.16 6.91 7.07
CA PHE A 53 3.97 7.86 6.31
C PHE A 53 3.13 8.65 5.29
N ILE A 54 2.29 7.97 4.51
CA ILE A 54 1.42 8.63 3.52
C ILE A 54 0.35 9.50 4.19
N ALA A 55 -0.32 9.02 5.25
CA ALA A 55 -1.29 9.82 5.98
C ALA A 55 -0.65 11.08 6.62
N SER A 56 0.62 11.00 7.04
CA SER A 56 1.36 12.15 7.58
C SER A 56 1.62 13.20 6.51
N VAL A 57 1.91 12.75 5.27
CA VAL A 57 2.11 13.66 4.14
C VAL A 57 0.79 14.25 3.67
N LEU A 58 -0.30 13.48 3.63
CA LEU A 58 -1.65 13.99 3.32
C LEU A 58 -2.08 15.08 4.31
N ARG A 59 -1.90 14.83 5.62
CA ARG A 59 -2.18 15.83 6.65
C ARG A 59 -1.31 17.07 6.50
N ALA A 60 -0.01 16.91 6.27
CA ALA A 60 0.90 18.05 6.04
C ALA A 60 0.50 18.85 4.78
N ARG A 61 0.11 18.15 3.70
CA ARG A 61 -0.38 18.75 2.45
C ARG A 61 -1.68 19.55 2.66
N GLN A 62 -2.53 19.10 3.58
CA GLN A 62 -3.78 19.78 3.96
C GLN A 62 -3.55 20.98 4.88
N ASP A 63 -2.74 20.81 5.92
CA ASP A 63 -2.59 21.78 7.01
C ASP A 63 -1.49 22.82 6.76
N HIS A 64 -0.53 22.52 5.89
CA HIS A 64 0.71 23.29 5.69
C HIS A 64 1.03 23.60 4.22
N ALA A 65 0.03 23.67 3.34
CA ALA A 65 0.21 23.90 1.90
C ALA A 65 1.01 25.17 1.52
N THR A 66 1.02 26.19 2.39
CA THR A 66 1.72 27.46 2.17
C THR A 66 3.11 27.51 2.79
N ASP A 67 3.57 26.43 3.44
CA ASP A 67 4.91 26.35 4.03
C ASP A 67 5.85 25.59 3.08
N ALA A 68 6.69 26.33 2.36
CA ALA A 68 7.60 25.75 1.38
C ALA A 68 8.57 24.72 1.99
N ALA A 69 9.04 24.93 3.24
CA ALA A 69 9.98 24.02 3.88
C ALA A 69 9.32 22.67 4.21
N ILE A 70 8.08 22.70 4.71
CA ILE A 70 7.30 21.48 4.97
C ILE A 70 6.98 20.76 3.65
N MET A 71 6.61 21.50 2.61
CA MET A 71 6.30 20.91 1.30
C MET A 71 7.53 20.30 0.60
N ILE A 72 8.70 20.93 0.72
CA ILE A 72 9.98 20.37 0.25
C ILE A 72 10.28 19.05 0.99
N ASP A 73 10.16 19.00 2.32
CA ASP A 73 10.36 17.75 3.09
C ASP A 73 9.40 16.65 2.63
N CYS A 74 8.11 16.98 2.48
CA CYS A 74 7.09 16.05 1.99
C CYS A 74 7.45 15.49 0.61
N CYS A 75 7.81 16.36 -0.35
CA CYS A 75 8.19 15.95 -1.71
C CYS A 75 9.45 15.08 -1.72
N LEU A 76 10.49 15.45 -0.97
CA LEU A 76 11.73 14.67 -0.88
C LEU A 76 11.49 13.28 -0.28
N ARG A 77 10.71 13.19 0.79
CA ARG A 77 10.38 11.92 1.44
C ARG A 77 9.52 11.04 0.53
N LEU A 78 8.51 11.62 -0.13
CA LEU A 78 7.67 10.90 -1.11
C LEU A 78 8.48 10.41 -2.31
N GLN A 79 9.32 11.26 -2.92
CA GLN A 79 10.20 10.86 -4.02
C GLN A 79 11.09 9.69 -3.61
N LYS A 80 11.70 9.76 -2.42
CA LYS A 80 12.56 8.69 -1.90
C LYS A 80 11.78 7.39 -1.70
N HIS A 81 10.56 7.49 -1.16
CA HIS A 81 9.67 6.34 -0.96
C HIS A 81 9.22 5.72 -2.30
N ASN A 82 8.70 6.53 -3.23
CA ASN A 82 8.28 6.08 -4.57
C ASN A 82 9.45 5.48 -5.35
N ARG A 83 10.68 5.98 -5.20
CA ARG A 83 11.87 5.40 -5.83
C ARG A 83 12.10 3.95 -5.42
N LYS A 84 11.79 3.58 -4.16
CA LYS A 84 11.85 2.17 -3.72
C LYS A 84 10.80 1.33 -4.46
N LEU A 85 9.56 1.80 -4.52
CA LEU A 85 8.47 1.10 -5.22
C LEU A 85 8.76 0.97 -6.73
N LYS A 86 9.24 2.04 -7.38
CA LYS A 86 9.68 2.02 -8.79
C LYS A 86 10.77 0.98 -9.03
N ASN A 87 11.75 0.87 -8.13
CA ASN A 87 12.81 -0.14 -8.23
C ASN A 87 12.25 -1.55 -8.05
N TYR A 88 11.32 -1.75 -7.11
CA TYR A 88 10.64 -3.03 -6.91
C TYR A 88 9.90 -3.45 -8.19
N VAL A 89 9.08 -2.56 -8.76
CA VAL A 89 8.35 -2.79 -10.01
C VAL A 89 9.30 -3.13 -11.15
N ALA A 90 10.39 -2.37 -11.32
CA ALA A 90 11.35 -2.63 -12.40
C ALA A 90 12.07 -3.98 -12.25
N ILE A 91 12.35 -4.43 -11.02
CA ILE A 91 12.93 -5.75 -10.74
C ILE A 91 11.91 -6.85 -11.04
N ALA A 92 10.68 -6.69 -10.57
CA ALA A 92 9.59 -7.64 -10.81
C ALA A 92 9.30 -7.78 -12.31
N ASP A 93 9.24 -6.66 -13.04
CA ASP A 93 9.09 -6.65 -14.49
C ASP A 93 10.23 -7.40 -15.18
N ALA A 94 11.48 -7.13 -14.78
CA ALA A 94 12.64 -7.80 -15.36
C ALA A 94 12.62 -9.32 -15.12
N GLN A 95 12.20 -9.75 -13.93
CA GLN A 95 12.00 -11.17 -13.60
C GLN A 95 10.87 -11.78 -14.43
N ALA A 96 9.71 -11.13 -14.50
CA ALA A 96 8.57 -11.61 -15.27
C ALA A 96 8.90 -11.73 -16.77
N ILE A 97 9.69 -10.82 -17.33
CA ILE A 97 10.17 -10.90 -18.72
C ILE A 97 11.13 -12.08 -18.90
N ASN A 98 12.07 -12.28 -17.97
CA ASN A 98 13.00 -13.40 -18.06
C ASN A 98 12.28 -14.75 -17.94
N GLU A 99 11.28 -14.85 -17.07
CA GLU A 99 10.41 -16.03 -16.99
C GLU A 99 9.60 -16.23 -18.27
N ALA A 100 9.00 -15.16 -18.81
CA ALA A 100 8.20 -15.25 -20.03
C ALA A 100 9.00 -15.80 -21.21
N LYS A 101 10.30 -15.47 -21.29
CA LYS A 101 11.21 -16.00 -22.31
C LYS A 101 11.32 -17.54 -22.26
N ASP A 102 11.33 -18.13 -21.07
CA ASP A 102 11.65 -19.55 -20.87
C ASP A 102 10.40 -20.45 -20.67
N GLU A 103 9.18 -19.89 -20.68
CA GLU A 103 7.95 -20.55 -20.23
C GLU A 103 7.13 -21.36 -21.27
N GLY A 104 7.39 -21.25 -22.58
CA GLY A 104 6.52 -21.87 -23.60
C GLY A 104 6.84 -23.32 -23.97
N TRP A 105 5.93 -23.93 -24.75
CA TRP A 105 6.07 -25.29 -25.26
C TRP A 105 7.31 -25.40 -26.16
N ILE A 106 8.27 -26.27 -25.81
CA ILE A 106 9.59 -26.43 -26.47
C ILE A 106 10.50 -25.18 -26.30
N GLY A 107 10.28 -24.36 -25.26
CA GLY A 107 11.10 -23.17 -24.98
C GLY A 107 10.78 -21.96 -25.85
N GLN A 108 9.53 -21.82 -26.30
CA GLN A 108 9.04 -20.60 -26.97
C GLN A 108 8.68 -19.50 -25.96
N CYS A 109 8.78 -18.24 -26.36
CA CYS A 109 8.40 -17.10 -25.52
C CYS A 109 6.88 -17.06 -25.22
N ASN A 110 6.52 -16.69 -23.99
CA ASN A 110 5.16 -16.39 -23.56
C ASN A 110 4.80 -14.93 -23.85
N ASP A 111 4.44 -14.65 -25.11
CA ASP A 111 4.12 -13.28 -25.56
C ASP A 111 2.97 -12.61 -24.80
N LYS A 112 2.01 -13.37 -24.23
CA LYS A 112 0.92 -12.78 -23.44
C LYS A 112 1.45 -12.16 -22.16
N LYS A 113 2.37 -12.84 -21.47
CA LYS A 113 3.05 -12.34 -20.26
C LYS A 113 3.98 -11.20 -20.62
N LEU A 114 4.70 -11.31 -21.73
CA LEU A 114 5.57 -10.25 -22.23
C LEU A 114 4.80 -8.94 -22.52
N ILE A 115 3.65 -9.03 -23.19
CA ILE A 115 2.77 -7.88 -23.46
C ILE A 115 2.22 -7.29 -22.15
N ALA A 116 1.74 -8.15 -21.24
CA ALA A 116 1.17 -7.69 -19.97
C ALA A 116 2.18 -6.87 -19.16
N VAL A 117 3.46 -7.23 -19.19
CA VAL A 117 4.53 -6.50 -18.49
C VAL A 117 4.95 -5.25 -19.26
N LEU A 118 5.31 -5.38 -20.54
CA LEU A 118 5.95 -4.28 -21.27
C LEU A 118 4.95 -3.24 -21.79
N CYS A 119 3.76 -3.64 -22.23
CA CYS A 119 2.79 -2.72 -22.83
C CYS A 119 1.90 -2.01 -21.79
N SER A 120 2.02 -2.36 -20.51
CA SER A 120 1.34 -1.66 -19.42
C SER A 120 2.24 -0.63 -18.71
N ARG A 121 3.39 -0.28 -19.30
CA ARG A 121 4.38 0.62 -18.73
C ARG A 121 4.57 1.88 -19.56
N THR A 122 4.84 2.98 -18.88
CA THR A 122 5.32 4.22 -19.54
C THR A 122 6.75 4.01 -20.07
N LYS A 123 7.20 4.85 -21.02
CA LYS A 123 8.58 4.79 -21.51
C LYS A 123 9.61 4.94 -20.38
N SER A 124 9.34 5.82 -19.42
CA SER A 124 10.20 6.04 -18.24
C SER A 124 10.30 4.78 -17.37
N GLN A 125 9.16 4.14 -17.09
CA GLN A 125 9.13 2.86 -16.37
C GLN A 125 9.88 1.77 -17.15
N LEU A 126 9.68 1.66 -18.46
CA LEU A 126 10.43 0.73 -19.31
C LEU A 126 11.94 0.97 -19.27
N GLN A 127 12.41 2.22 -19.22
CA GLN A 127 13.85 2.50 -19.07
C GLN A 127 14.39 1.98 -17.73
N ARG A 128 13.62 2.10 -16.64
CA ARG A 128 13.98 1.50 -15.35
C ARG A 128 14.05 -0.02 -15.45
N THR A 129 13.06 -0.65 -16.09
CA THR A 129 13.03 -2.10 -16.33
C THR A 129 14.21 -2.57 -17.18
N VAL A 130 14.56 -1.87 -18.27
CA VAL A 130 15.75 -2.15 -19.09
C VAL A 130 17.02 -2.11 -18.25
N LYS A 131 17.18 -1.09 -17.40
CA LYS A 131 18.33 -0.97 -16.50
C LYS A 131 18.37 -2.11 -15.48
N SER A 132 17.25 -2.44 -14.84
CA SER A 132 17.16 -3.54 -13.87
C SER A 132 17.44 -4.89 -14.52
N TYR A 133 16.92 -5.12 -15.73
CA TYR A 133 17.17 -6.36 -16.48
C TYR A 133 18.66 -6.54 -16.80
N PHE A 134 19.33 -5.47 -17.25
CA PHE A 134 20.78 -5.50 -17.46
C PHE A 134 21.54 -5.81 -16.15
N GLN A 135 21.14 -5.21 -15.03
CA GLN A 135 21.78 -5.47 -13.73
C GLN A 135 21.57 -6.91 -13.23
N LEU A 136 20.43 -7.53 -13.52
CA LEU A 136 20.10 -8.88 -13.06
C LEU A 136 20.69 -9.97 -13.96
N TYR A 137 20.75 -9.74 -15.27
CA TYR A 137 21.03 -10.78 -16.26
C TYR A 137 22.22 -10.48 -17.19
N ASP A 138 22.88 -9.33 -17.03
CA ASP A 138 23.98 -8.85 -17.90
C ASP A 138 23.63 -8.91 -19.40
N ALA A 139 22.38 -8.56 -19.72
CA ALA A 139 21.82 -8.67 -21.06
C ALA A 139 21.02 -7.42 -21.44
N ASP A 140 21.09 -7.06 -22.73
CA ASP A 140 20.33 -5.95 -23.31
C ASP A 140 18.88 -6.41 -23.56
N LEU A 141 17.96 -5.97 -22.70
CA LEU A 141 16.55 -6.33 -22.76
C LEU A 141 15.93 -6.08 -24.14
N ARG A 142 16.31 -4.98 -24.82
CA ARG A 142 15.76 -4.65 -26.14
C ARG A 142 16.18 -5.68 -27.18
N LYS A 143 17.42 -6.18 -27.11
CA LYS A 143 17.91 -7.25 -27.99
C LYS A 143 17.27 -8.58 -27.66
N VAL A 144 17.07 -8.89 -26.38
CA VAL A 144 16.37 -10.11 -25.94
C VAL A 144 14.96 -10.13 -26.51
N VAL A 145 14.14 -9.12 -26.24
CA VAL A 145 12.77 -9.05 -26.75
C VAL A 145 12.73 -9.07 -28.28
N LYS A 146 13.65 -8.38 -28.96
CA LYS A 146 13.74 -8.44 -30.43
C LYS A 146 14.09 -9.84 -30.97
N GLY A 147 14.81 -10.66 -30.20
CA GLY A 147 15.12 -12.04 -30.56
C GLY A 147 13.92 -12.98 -30.34
N GLU A 148 13.13 -12.73 -29.31
CA GLU A 148 11.95 -13.53 -28.96
C GLU A 148 10.70 -13.16 -29.76
N THR A 149 10.66 -11.94 -30.31
CA THR A 149 9.50 -11.41 -31.04
C THR A 149 9.81 -11.19 -32.52
N GLY A 150 8.79 -11.23 -33.37
CA GLY A 150 8.94 -11.10 -34.82
C GLY A 150 7.94 -10.13 -35.46
N GLY A 151 8.21 -9.77 -36.72
CA GLY A 151 7.32 -8.98 -37.54
C GLY A 151 7.02 -7.58 -36.98
N ASP A 152 5.81 -7.09 -37.27
CA ASP A 152 5.35 -5.75 -36.83
C ASP A 152 5.25 -5.63 -35.32
N TYR A 153 4.81 -6.71 -34.66
CA TYR A 153 4.76 -6.80 -33.20
C TYR A 153 6.14 -6.57 -32.58
N GLY A 154 7.17 -7.33 -33.00
CA GLY A 154 8.51 -7.16 -32.44
C GLY A 154 9.12 -5.78 -32.72
N ARG A 155 8.84 -5.18 -33.88
CA ARG A 155 9.24 -3.80 -34.18
C ARG A 155 8.57 -2.78 -33.26
N MET A 156 7.28 -2.96 -32.95
CA MET A 156 6.54 -2.08 -32.04
C MET A 156 7.10 -2.18 -30.62
N MET A 157 7.35 -3.39 -30.12
CA MET A 157 7.96 -3.62 -28.82
C MET A 157 9.35 -2.97 -28.74
N PHE A 158 10.14 -3.08 -29.80
CA PHE A 158 11.47 -2.47 -29.89
C PHE A 158 11.42 -0.94 -29.75
N TYR A 159 10.49 -0.27 -30.44
CA TYR A 159 10.29 1.17 -30.30
C TYR A 159 9.73 1.56 -28.93
N ALA A 160 8.79 0.77 -28.38
CA ALA A 160 8.19 1.02 -27.08
C ALA A 160 9.24 1.14 -25.97
N MET A 161 10.17 0.18 -25.92
CA MET A 161 11.24 0.14 -24.92
C MET A 161 12.41 1.09 -25.20
N SER A 162 12.40 1.81 -26.31
CA SER A 162 13.46 2.78 -26.61
C SER A 162 13.35 4.00 -25.70
N SER A 163 14.48 4.54 -25.25
CA SER A 163 14.50 5.90 -24.69
C SER A 163 13.97 6.88 -25.74
N ARG A 164 13.53 8.07 -25.33
CA ARG A 164 12.94 9.06 -26.26
C ARG A 164 13.92 9.45 -27.37
N GLU A 165 15.19 9.62 -27.01
CA GLU A 165 16.29 9.99 -27.91
C GLU A 165 16.69 8.80 -28.79
N SER A 166 16.76 7.60 -28.20
CA SER A 166 17.08 6.37 -28.93
C SER A 166 16.01 6.05 -29.96
N TYR A 167 14.72 6.27 -29.63
CA TYR A 167 13.61 6.08 -30.56
C TYR A 167 13.77 6.98 -31.80
N VAL A 168 14.09 8.26 -31.60
CA VAL A 168 14.35 9.19 -32.71
C VAL A 168 15.52 8.69 -33.57
N SER A 169 16.64 8.30 -32.94
CA SER A 169 17.78 7.73 -33.65
C SER A 169 17.41 6.46 -34.43
N ASP A 170 16.60 5.57 -33.86
CA ASP A 170 16.22 4.31 -34.49
C ASP A 170 15.24 4.53 -35.66
N VAL A 171 14.34 5.52 -35.55
CA VAL A 171 13.48 5.91 -36.68
C VAL A 171 14.31 6.54 -37.79
N ILE A 172 15.30 7.39 -37.47
CA ILE A 172 16.22 7.95 -38.47
C ILE A 172 16.97 6.81 -39.18
N ASP A 173 17.50 5.84 -38.43
CA ASP A 173 18.19 4.67 -38.99
C ASP A 173 17.32 3.91 -39.98
N VAL A 174 16.09 3.55 -39.57
CA VAL A 174 15.18 2.81 -40.43
C VAL A 174 14.77 3.65 -41.64
N SER A 175 14.61 4.97 -41.47
CA SER A 175 14.27 5.88 -42.56
C SER A 175 15.40 6.05 -43.56
N CYS A 176 16.64 5.93 -43.10
CA CYS A 176 17.85 6.12 -43.89
C CYS A 176 18.47 4.80 -44.39
N SER A 177 17.89 3.65 -44.05
CA SER A 177 18.39 2.33 -44.42
C SER A 177 17.86 1.86 -45.78
N GLY A 178 18.74 1.28 -46.62
CA GLY A 178 18.38 0.67 -47.90
C GLY A 178 18.73 1.53 -49.14
N ILE A 179 18.10 1.24 -50.28
CA ILE A 179 18.22 2.06 -51.51
C ILE A 179 17.19 3.18 -51.42
N GLY A 180 17.66 4.41 -51.18
CA GLY A 180 16.83 5.60 -51.00
C GLY A 180 16.55 5.95 -49.54
N CYS A 181 15.73 6.98 -49.32
CA CYS A 181 15.35 7.49 -48.00
C CYS A 181 13.84 7.43 -47.84
N ASN A 182 13.31 6.97 -46.70
CA ASN A 182 11.89 7.08 -46.37
C ASN A 182 11.61 8.49 -45.86
N GLU A 183 11.43 9.44 -46.78
CA GLU A 183 11.31 10.85 -46.42
C GLU A 183 10.03 11.13 -45.63
N GLN A 184 8.97 10.35 -45.86
CA GLN A 184 7.73 10.47 -45.09
C GLN A 184 7.94 10.10 -43.62
N ALA A 185 8.75 9.09 -43.34
CA ALA A 185 9.07 8.69 -41.97
C ALA A 185 9.82 9.76 -41.20
N LEU A 186 10.74 10.45 -41.89
CA LEU A 186 11.43 11.62 -41.35
C LEU A 186 10.44 12.76 -41.09
N VAL A 187 9.59 13.10 -42.06
CA VAL A 187 8.54 14.13 -41.89
C VAL A 187 7.64 13.81 -40.71
N ASP A 188 7.12 12.58 -40.64
CA ASP A 188 6.26 12.12 -39.56
C ASP A 188 6.98 12.30 -38.21
N LEU A 189 8.26 11.91 -38.10
CA LEU A 189 9.07 12.07 -36.90
C LEU A 189 9.26 13.55 -36.50
N PHE A 190 9.58 14.40 -37.48
CA PHE A 190 9.87 15.83 -37.27
C PHE A 190 8.64 16.65 -36.88
N VAL A 191 7.47 16.28 -37.40
CA VAL A 191 6.21 16.95 -37.07
C VAL A 191 5.66 16.45 -35.74
N MET A 192 5.81 15.15 -35.47
CA MET A 192 5.29 14.50 -34.26
C MET A 192 5.98 14.98 -32.98
N LEU A 193 7.27 15.34 -33.05
CA LEU A 193 8.09 15.61 -31.89
C LEU A 193 8.53 17.08 -31.83
N GLY A 194 8.61 17.62 -30.62
CA GLY A 194 9.24 18.93 -30.41
C GLY A 194 10.73 18.93 -30.72
N GLN A 195 11.25 20.08 -31.12
CA GLN A 195 12.63 20.24 -31.58
C GLN A 195 13.66 19.77 -30.54
N ALA A 196 13.45 20.01 -29.26
CA ALA A 196 14.35 19.54 -28.20
C ALA A 196 14.56 18.01 -28.24
N ARG A 197 13.48 17.23 -28.41
CA ARG A 197 13.56 15.76 -28.55
C ARG A 197 14.27 15.35 -29.84
N LEU A 198 14.02 16.06 -30.93
CA LEU A 198 14.64 15.80 -32.23
C LEU A 198 16.15 16.05 -32.20
N TYR A 199 16.60 17.13 -31.58
CA TYR A 199 18.02 17.43 -31.40
C TYR A 199 18.72 16.39 -30.53
N ALA A 200 18.10 16.00 -29.40
CA ALA A 200 18.64 14.97 -28.53
C ALA A 200 18.81 13.64 -29.28
N GLY A 201 17.80 13.24 -30.06
CA GLY A 201 17.86 12.03 -30.88
C GLY A 201 18.83 12.10 -32.06
N LYS A 202 18.93 13.26 -32.72
CA LYS A 202 19.97 13.54 -33.74
C LYS A 202 21.35 13.31 -33.15
N LYS A 203 21.64 13.87 -31.97
CA LYS A 203 22.94 13.69 -31.32
C LYS A 203 23.24 12.21 -31.06
N VAL A 204 22.27 11.45 -30.53
CA VAL A 204 22.42 10.00 -30.34
C VAL A 204 22.72 9.27 -31.65
N TRP A 205 22.07 9.68 -32.75
CA TRP A 205 22.33 9.12 -34.07
C TRP A 205 23.74 9.47 -34.58
N GLU A 206 24.15 10.73 -34.49
CA GLU A 206 25.46 11.20 -34.94
C GLU A 206 26.59 10.53 -34.15
N ASP A 207 26.42 10.38 -32.83
CA ASP A 207 27.35 9.66 -31.95
C ASP A 207 27.45 8.16 -32.32
N LYS A 208 26.34 7.54 -32.72
CA LYS A 208 26.27 6.11 -33.11
C LYS A 208 26.95 5.84 -34.46
N HIS A 209 26.93 6.80 -35.38
CA HIS A 209 27.39 6.63 -36.76
C HIS A 209 28.68 7.34 -37.12
N ASP A 210 29.18 8.22 -36.23
CA ASP A 210 30.34 9.09 -36.46
C ASP A 210 30.19 9.93 -37.75
N LYS A 211 28.98 10.48 -37.97
CA LYS A 211 28.59 11.22 -39.17
C LYS A 211 27.60 12.33 -38.84
N SER A 212 27.68 13.45 -39.58
CA SER A 212 26.67 14.52 -39.56
C SER A 212 25.38 14.07 -40.23
N LEU A 213 24.27 14.09 -39.50
CA LEU A 213 22.95 13.74 -40.03
C LEU A 213 22.53 14.72 -41.13
N ILE A 214 22.87 16.00 -40.96
CA ILE A 214 22.58 17.05 -41.93
C ILE A 214 23.29 16.77 -43.26
N ASP A 215 24.56 16.42 -43.22
CA ASP A 215 25.33 16.15 -44.44
C ASP A 215 24.86 14.87 -45.12
N TYR A 216 24.48 13.87 -44.32
CA TYR A 216 23.89 12.65 -44.81
C TYR A 216 22.56 12.90 -45.54
N LEU A 217 21.60 13.58 -44.90
CA LEU A 217 20.30 13.90 -45.50
C LEU A 217 20.44 14.79 -46.74
N ASN A 218 21.39 15.74 -46.74
CA ASN A 218 21.71 16.55 -47.91
C ASN A 218 22.12 15.71 -49.13
N LYS A 219 22.81 14.60 -48.89
CA LYS A 219 23.29 13.69 -49.94
C LYS A 219 22.18 12.76 -50.42
N GLU A 220 21.37 12.22 -49.51
CA GLU A 220 20.31 11.25 -49.83
C GLU A 220 19.06 11.94 -50.45
N LEU A 221 18.72 13.15 -50.02
CA LEU A 221 17.60 13.93 -50.55
C LEU A 221 18.05 14.75 -51.78
N GLY A 222 17.97 14.16 -52.97
CA GLY A 222 18.39 14.78 -54.23
C GLY A 222 17.55 15.99 -54.70
N TYR A 223 17.90 16.57 -55.85
CA TYR A 223 17.29 17.80 -56.42
C TYR A 223 15.75 17.76 -56.55
N MET A 224 15.19 16.59 -56.86
CA MET A 224 13.73 16.41 -56.98
C MET A 224 12.96 16.61 -55.67
N TYR A 225 13.67 16.69 -54.55
CA TYR A 225 13.11 16.91 -53.21
C TYR A 225 13.57 18.23 -52.60
N ARG A 226 14.01 19.21 -53.41
CA ARG A 226 14.61 20.47 -52.93
C ARG A 226 13.79 21.14 -51.83
N HIS A 227 12.51 21.40 -52.05
CA HIS A 227 11.63 22.06 -51.06
C HIS A 227 11.46 21.22 -49.78
N LEU A 228 11.29 19.90 -49.92
CA LEU A 228 11.17 18.97 -48.80
C LEU A 228 12.47 18.89 -47.99
N ARG A 229 13.61 18.81 -48.68
CA ARG A 229 14.95 18.78 -48.07
C ARG A 229 15.21 20.08 -47.33
N ASP A 230 14.99 21.22 -47.98
CA ASP A 230 15.27 22.52 -47.40
C ASP A 230 14.41 22.74 -46.14
N LEU A 231 13.17 22.23 -46.14
CA LEU A 231 12.28 22.22 -44.98
C LEU A 231 12.79 21.31 -43.85
N ILE A 232 13.11 20.04 -44.13
CA ILE A 232 13.67 19.08 -43.16
C ILE A 232 14.97 19.60 -42.54
N LEU A 233 15.86 20.17 -43.37
CA LEU A 233 17.14 20.70 -42.92
C LEU A 233 16.96 21.93 -42.02
N ARG A 234 15.96 22.78 -42.29
CA ARG A 234 15.65 23.92 -41.42
C ARG A 234 15.13 23.46 -40.07
N LEU A 235 14.25 22.45 -40.02
CA LEU A 235 13.79 21.83 -38.77
C LEU A 235 14.93 21.16 -37.96
N LEU A 236 16.08 20.89 -38.59
CA LEU A 236 17.25 20.22 -37.99
C LEU A 236 18.46 21.14 -37.68
N LYS A 237 18.43 22.40 -38.15
CA LYS A 237 19.59 23.31 -38.11
C LYS A 237 19.65 24.19 -36.87
N ASP A 238 18.57 24.86 -36.48
CA ASP A 238 18.51 25.65 -35.25
C ASP A 238 17.22 25.41 -34.45
N PRO A 239 17.24 25.48 -33.10
CA PRO A 239 16.02 25.54 -32.30
C PRO A 239 15.27 26.84 -32.64
N GLN A 240 14.15 26.73 -33.34
CA GLN A 240 13.19 27.82 -33.48
C GLN A 240 12.35 27.89 -32.21
N ASP A 241 11.96 29.09 -31.81
CA ASP A 241 11.00 29.29 -30.74
C ASP A 241 9.63 28.75 -31.19
N GLU A 242 9.27 27.53 -30.76
CA GLU A 242 8.01 26.88 -31.13
C GLU A 242 6.80 27.66 -30.58
N GLU A 243 6.99 28.43 -29.51
CA GLU A 243 6.03 29.30 -28.83
C GLU A 243 6.31 30.79 -29.07
N GLY A 244 7.12 31.12 -30.08
CA GLY A 244 7.50 32.49 -30.37
C GLY A 244 6.28 33.40 -30.57
N GLU A 245 6.40 34.65 -30.12
CA GLU A 245 5.36 35.67 -30.19
C GLU A 245 4.76 35.71 -31.59
N VAL A 246 3.46 35.42 -31.68
CA VAL A 246 2.74 35.34 -32.95
C VAL A 246 2.43 36.76 -33.40
N ASP A 247 3.14 37.22 -34.43
CA ASP A 247 2.84 38.48 -35.11
C ASP A 247 1.56 38.34 -35.93
N GLU A 248 0.46 38.82 -35.35
CA GLU A 248 -0.88 38.70 -35.91
C GLU A 248 -1.02 39.44 -37.24
N GLU A 249 -0.38 40.59 -37.41
CA GLU A 249 -0.43 41.40 -38.64
C GLU A 249 0.27 40.65 -39.77
N LYS A 250 1.48 40.14 -39.51
CA LYS A 250 2.20 39.28 -40.45
C LYS A 250 1.42 38.01 -40.81
N CYS A 251 0.72 37.40 -39.85
CA CYS A 251 -0.11 36.23 -40.13
C CYS A 251 -1.28 36.56 -41.07
N VAL A 252 -1.91 37.72 -40.91
CA VAL A 252 -2.97 38.20 -41.82
C VAL A 252 -2.41 38.47 -43.23
N GLU A 253 -1.25 39.11 -43.34
CA GLU A 253 -0.59 39.34 -44.64
C GLU A 253 -0.28 38.02 -45.36
N GLN A 254 0.28 37.05 -44.63
CA GLN A 254 0.60 35.73 -45.19
C GLN A 254 -0.66 34.95 -45.57
N MET A 255 -1.75 35.07 -44.80
CA MET A 255 -3.04 34.47 -45.14
C MET A 255 -3.59 35.02 -46.47
N GLU A 256 -3.58 36.34 -46.67
CA GLU A 256 -4.01 36.95 -47.94
C GLU A 256 -3.08 36.55 -49.09
N MET A 257 -1.76 36.51 -48.87
CA MET A 257 -0.79 36.03 -49.85
C MET A 257 -1.10 34.60 -50.28
N PHE A 258 -1.37 33.69 -49.34
CA PHE A 258 -1.77 32.31 -49.68
C PHE A 258 -3.11 32.26 -50.42
N ARG A 259 -4.05 33.16 -50.11
CA ARG A 259 -5.31 33.25 -50.85
C ARG A 259 -5.10 33.65 -52.29
N GLU A 260 -4.31 34.69 -52.54
CA GLU A 260 -3.96 35.12 -53.89
C GLU A 260 -3.27 34.01 -54.67
N GLU A 261 -2.28 33.36 -54.05
CA GLU A 261 -1.50 32.30 -54.69
C GLU A 261 -2.36 31.08 -55.03
N THR A 262 -3.25 30.65 -54.13
CA THR A 262 -4.17 29.54 -54.39
C THR A 262 -5.22 29.86 -55.46
N GLN A 263 -5.53 31.14 -55.71
CA GLN A 263 -6.43 31.55 -56.79
C GLN A 263 -5.75 31.58 -58.16
N LYS A 264 -4.43 31.78 -58.24
CA LYS A 264 -3.69 31.78 -59.53
C LYS A 264 -3.90 30.49 -60.30
N TRP A 265 -3.94 29.35 -59.61
CA TRP A 265 -4.22 28.04 -60.21
C TRP A 265 -5.60 27.93 -60.88
N ALA A 266 -6.60 28.68 -60.42
CA ALA A 266 -7.92 28.71 -61.03
C ALA A 266 -7.96 29.53 -62.34
N ILE A 267 -6.95 30.38 -62.54
CA ILE A 267 -6.76 31.19 -63.74
C ILE A 267 -5.70 30.47 -64.58
N LEU A 268 -6.10 29.79 -65.66
CA LEU A 268 -5.26 28.96 -66.55
C LEU A 268 -4.06 29.68 -67.24
N ALA A 269 -3.67 30.86 -66.78
CA ALA A 269 -2.63 31.73 -67.30
C ALA A 269 -1.54 32.12 -66.28
N GLN A 270 -1.60 31.65 -65.02
CA GLN A 270 -0.58 31.94 -64.01
C GLN A 270 -0.12 30.66 -63.29
N ASP A 271 1.21 30.49 -63.20
CA ASP A 271 1.82 29.35 -62.50
C ASP A 271 1.76 29.56 -60.98
N PHE A 272 1.40 28.50 -60.27
CA PHE A 272 1.43 28.46 -58.80
C PHE A 272 2.89 28.40 -58.30
N ASN A 273 3.25 29.30 -57.41
CA ASN A 273 4.58 29.44 -56.85
C ASN A 273 4.75 28.58 -55.58
N GLU A 274 5.12 27.31 -55.78
CA GLU A 274 5.43 26.38 -54.67
C GLU A 274 6.63 26.85 -53.82
N GLU A 275 7.58 27.59 -54.39
CA GLU A 275 8.75 28.12 -53.68
C GLU A 275 8.37 29.21 -52.66
N LEU A 276 7.43 30.10 -53.00
CA LEU A 276 6.90 31.10 -52.08
C LEU A 276 6.20 30.45 -50.87
N VAL A 277 5.40 29.40 -51.12
CA VAL A 277 4.74 28.64 -50.04
C VAL A 277 5.77 27.98 -49.15
N SER A 278 6.79 27.35 -49.75
CA SER A 278 7.90 26.72 -49.02
C SER A 278 8.67 27.74 -48.18
N GLU A 279 9.03 28.90 -48.74
CA GLU A 279 9.82 29.92 -48.05
C GLU A 279 9.05 30.54 -46.89
N THR A 280 7.77 30.85 -47.09
CA THR A 280 6.92 31.45 -46.06
C THR A 280 6.72 30.48 -44.89
N ILE A 281 6.27 29.24 -45.18
CA ILE A 281 5.98 28.26 -44.12
C ILE A 281 7.26 27.86 -43.37
N SER A 282 8.40 27.78 -44.06
CA SER A 282 9.67 27.39 -43.45
C SER A 282 10.41 28.51 -42.69
N THR A 283 9.92 29.76 -42.76
CA THR A 283 10.49 30.90 -42.01
C THR A 283 9.64 31.30 -40.81
N ASN A 284 8.39 30.85 -40.77
CA ASN A 284 7.49 31.03 -39.64
C ASN A 284 7.75 30.03 -38.51
N SER A 285 7.39 30.40 -37.28
CA SER A 285 7.21 29.44 -36.19
C SER A 285 6.02 28.51 -36.50
N ILE A 286 5.97 27.36 -35.82
CA ILE A 286 4.85 26.41 -35.95
C ILE A 286 3.54 27.10 -35.51
N ALA A 287 3.57 27.84 -34.39
CA ALA A 287 2.43 28.61 -33.91
C ALA A 287 1.93 29.65 -34.94
N ALA A 288 2.84 30.38 -35.59
CA ALA A 288 2.47 31.34 -36.63
C ALA A 288 1.84 30.64 -37.85
N ASN A 289 2.40 29.50 -38.30
CA ASN A 289 1.82 28.74 -39.40
C ASN A 289 0.41 28.21 -39.08
N GLN A 290 0.19 27.72 -37.87
CA GLN A 290 -1.13 27.29 -37.38
C GLN A 290 -2.09 28.47 -37.29
N ARG A 291 -1.62 29.64 -36.83
CA ARG A 291 -2.41 30.87 -36.78
C ARG A 291 -2.84 31.31 -38.18
N VAL A 292 -1.94 31.32 -39.15
CA VAL A 292 -2.26 31.63 -40.56
C VAL A 292 -3.31 30.66 -41.11
N ALA A 293 -3.19 29.36 -40.83
CA ALA A 293 -4.16 28.36 -41.27
C ALA A 293 -5.55 28.59 -40.66
N LEU A 294 -5.62 28.92 -39.37
CA LEU A 294 -6.86 29.21 -38.64
C LEU A 294 -7.51 30.50 -39.13
N LEU A 295 -6.74 31.57 -39.33
CA LEU A 295 -7.24 32.81 -39.93
C LEU A 295 -7.81 32.59 -41.33
N TYR A 296 -7.11 31.81 -42.16
CA TYR A 296 -7.57 31.45 -43.49
C TYR A 296 -8.91 30.70 -43.44
N GLU A 297 -9.03 29.71 -42.55
CA GLU A 297 -10.26 28.93 -42.37
C GLU A 297 -11.43 29.81 -41.91
N ASN A 298 -11.21 30.66 -40.89
CA ASN A 298 -12.23 31.57 -40.37
C ASN A 298 -12.71 32.58 -41.43
N LYS A 299 -11.79 33.10 -42.26
CA LYS A 299 -12.12 34.12 -43.25
C LYS A 299 -12.79 33.56 -44.49
N TYR A 300 -12.33 32.41 -44.98
CA TYR A 300 -12.77 31.86 -46.28
C TYR A 300 -13.65 30.62 -46.15
N ASN A 301 -13.96 30.16 -44.93
CA ASN A 301 -14.74 28.97 -44.64
C ASN A 301 -14.23 27.72 -45.40
N GLN A 302 -12.90 27.63 -45.52
CA GLN A 302 -12.18 26.57 -46.22
C GLN A 302 -10.80 26.47 -45.59
N SER A 303 -10.36 25.27 -45.20
CA SER A 303 -9.02 25.12 -44.62
C SER A 303 -7.92 25.44 -45.63
N LEU A 304 -6.85 26.08 -45.16
CA LEU A 304 -5.66 26.35 -45.99
C LEU A 304 -5.05 25.05 -46.55
N VAL A 305 -5.08 23.98 -45.76
CA VAL A 305 -4.67 22.64 -46.20
C VAL A 305 -5.44 22.19 -47.44
N TYR A 306 -6.77 22.35 -47.46
CA TYR A 306 -7.59 22.00 -48.62
C TYR A 306 -7.31 22.93 -49.81
N ALA A 307 -7.08 24.23 -49.55
CA ALA A 307 -6.76 25.20 -50.59
C ALA A 307 -5.42 24.91 -51.30
N LEU A 308 -4.44 24.34 -50.59
CA LEU A 308 -3.13 23.95 -51.15
C LEU A 308 -3.12 22.53 -51.74
N ASP A 309 -4.05 21.66 -51.33
CA ASP A 309 -4.12 20.28 -51.79
C ASP A 309 -4.32 20.20 -53.32
N GLY A 310 -3.57 19.32 -53.98
CA GLY A 310 -3.56 19.19 -55.44
C GLY A 310 -2.80 20.28 -56.22
N LYS A 311 -2.35 21.36 -55.56
CA LYS A 311 -1.48 22.40 -56.16
C LYS A 311 0.00 22.18 -55.85
N CYS A 312 0.27 21.61 -54.68
CA CYS A 312 1.61 21.21 -54.25
C CYS A 312 1.92 19.75 -54.61
N GLY A 313 3.19 19.40 -54.79
CA GLY A 313 3.62 18.00 -54.90
C GLY A 313 3.14 17.15 -53.70
N LYS A 314 2.66 15.93 -53.93
CA LYS A 314 2.03 15.08 -52.89
C LYS A 314 2.88 14.91 -51.61
N ARG A 315 4.20 14.75 -51.74
CA ARG A 315 5.12 14.59 -50.60
C ARG A 315 5.33 15.91 -49.86
N PHE A 316 5.49 17.01 -50.60
CA PHE A 316 5.61 18.34 -50.03
C PHE A 316 4.34 18.72 -49.26
N MET A 317 3.16 18.47 -49.84
CA MET A 317 1.87 18.71 -49.18
C MET A 317 1.71 17.93 -47.87
N LYS A 318 2.20 16.69 -47.78
CA LYS A 318 2.21 15.92 -46.52
C LYS A 318 3.07 16.56 -45.44
N CYS A 319 4.17 17.22 -45.82
CA CYS A 319 5.00 17.98 -44.90
C CYS A 319 4.31 19.29 -44.49
N LEU A 320 3.70 20.00 -45.44
CA LEU A 320 2.93 21.22 -45.15
C LEU A 320 1.79 20.95 -44.17
N LYS A 321 1.06 19.83 -44.33
CA LYS A 321 0.01 19.42 -43.38
C LYS A 321 0.53 19.32 -41.95
N GLY A 322 1.77 18.89 -41.75
CA GLY A 322 2.36 18.79 -40.42
C GLY A 322 2.75 20.12 -39.80
N LEU A 323 2.94 21.15 -40.61
CA LEU A 323 3.29 22.49 -40.13
C LEU A 323 2.06 23.41 -40.01
N LEU A 324 0.96 23.07 -40.68
CA LEU A 324 -0.28 23.84 -40.68
C LEU A 324 -1.33 23.29 -39.69
N LEU A 325 -1.22 22.02 -39.27
CA LEU A 325 -2.11 21.40 -38.29
C LEU A 325 -1.45 21.37 -36.91
N THR A 326 -2.25 21.19 -35.86
CA THR A 326 -1.73 20.78 -34.55
C THR A 326 -1.09 19.39 -34.65
N ARG A 327 -0.15 19.07 -33.74
CA ARG A 327 0.55 17.78 -33.75
C ARG A 327 -0.45 16.63 -33.63
N GLU A 328 -1.41 16.78 -32.74
CA GLU A 328 -2.49 15.83 -32.46
C GLU A 328 -3.35 15.60 -33.70
N ASP A 329 -3.78 16.67 -34.39
CA ASP A 329 -4.62 16.58 -35.58
C ASP A 329 -3.88 16.00 -36.79
N TYR A 330 -2.57 16.28 -36.88
CA TYR A 330 -1.71 15.68 -37.90
C TYR A 330 -1.56 14.18 -37.67
N ILE A 331 -1.18 13.76 -36.46
CA ILE A 331 -0.98 12.34 -36.14
C ILE A 331 -2.31 11.59 -36.26
N ALA A 332 -3.42 12.14 -35.76
CA ALA A 332 -4.75 11.55 -35.92
C ALA A 332 -5.11 11.38 -37.40
N MET A 333 -4.82 12.37 -38.25
CA MET A 333 -4.98 12.26 -39.69
C MET A 333 -4.12 11.16 -40.30
N ARG A 334 -2.85 11.06 -39.89
CA ARG A 334 -1.94 10.03 -40.39
C ARG A 334 -2.37 8.64 -39.94
N LEU A 335 -2.84 8.47 -38.71
CA LEU A 335 -3.44 7.22 -38.21
C LEU A 335 -4.68 6.83 -39.04
N GLU A 336 -5.55 7.80 -39.37
CA GLU A 336 -6.69 7.52 -40.24
C GLU A 336 -6.27 7.11 -41.65
N GLU A 337 -5.23 7.74 -42.21
CA GLU A 337 -4.65 7.31 -43.48
C GLU A 337 -4.11 5.88 -43.43
N CYS A 338 -3.66 5.39 -42.26
CA CYS A 338 -3.20 4.01 -42.09
C CYS A 338 -4.33 2.99 -42.22
N PHE A 339 -5.54 3.36 -41.79
CA PHE A 339 -6.73 2.51 -41.81
C PHE A 339 -7.47 2.55 -43.15
N LYS A 340 -7.09 3.47 -44.06
CA LYS A 340 -7.72 3.59 -45.37
C LYS A 340 -7.11 2.64 -46.39
N GLY A 341 -7.91 1.71 -46.90
CA GLY A 341 -7.56 0.85 -48.03
C GLY A 341 -8.00 -0.59 -47.81
N TRP A 342 -7.56 -1.49 -48.70
CA TRP A 342 -7.79 -2.94 -48.54
C TRP A 342 -6.83 -3.56 -47.49
N PHE A 343 -5.74 -2.88 -47.15
CA PHE A 343 -4.74 -3.30 -46.17
C PHE A 343 -4.33 -2.14 -45.28
N THR A 344 -4.11 -2.40 -44.00
CA THR A 344 -3.60 -1.43 -43.02
C THR A 344 -2.10 -1.18 -43.21
N ASP A 345 -1.66 0.08 -43.22
CA ASP A 345 -0.21 0.41 -43.20
C ASP A 345 0.36 0.24 -41.78
N LYS A 346 0.78 -1.00 -41.47
CA LYS A 346 1.34 -1.36 -40.17
C LYS A 346 2.67 -0.67 -39.88
N THR A 347 3.39 -0.14 -40.89
CA THR A 347 4.69 0.52 -40.68
C THR A 347 4.53 1.84 -39.93
N ILE A 348 3.51 2.63 -40.30
CA ILE A 348 3.19 3.89 -39.63
C ILE A 348 2.64 3.60 -38.23
N LEU A 349 1.73 2.63 -38.12
CA LEU A 349 1.10 2.26 -36.86
C LEU A 349 2.13 1.81 -35.80
N VAL A 350 3.07 0.93 -36.20
CA VAL A 350 4.18 0.48 -35.35
C VAL A 350 5.04 1.64 -34.87
N ARG A 351 5.33 2.61 -35.75
CA ARG A 351 6.16 3.77 -35.41
C ARG A 351 5.45 4.69 -34.42
N PHE A 352 4.18 5.03 -34.68
CA PHE A 352 3.43 5.94 -33.82
C PHE A 352 3.07 5.30 -32.48
N LEU A 353 2.48 4.11 -32.49
CA LEU A 353 2.20 3.43 -31.23
C LEU A 353 3.50 3.20 -30.46
N GLY A 354 4.55 2.70 -31.11
CA GLY A 354 5.90 2.50 -30.56
C GLY A 354 6.63 3.74 -30.02
N GLY A 355 6.30 4.91 -30.56
CA GLY A 355 7.05 6.15 -30.34
C GLY A 355 6.38 7.14 -29.43
N LEU A 356 5.05 7.19 -29.48
CA LEU A 356 4.24 8.15 -28.76
C LEU A 356 4.09 7.73 -27.30
N ASP A 357 4.22 8.69 -26.39
CA ASP A 357 4.08 8.49 -24.96
C ASP A 357 3.40 9.69 -24.29
N GLY A 358 2.83 9.46 -23.11
CA GLY A 358 2.27 10.50 -22.25
C GLY A 358 1.13 11.29 -22.91
N ASP A 359 1.16 12.60 -22.69
CA ASP A 359 0.07 13.52 -23.04
C ASP A 359 -0.17 13.65 -24.54
N LEU A 360 0.88 13.52 -25.36
CA LEU A 360 0.74 13.61 -26.81
C LEU A 360 -0.19 12.51 -27.34
N MET A 361 -0.04 11.26 -26.88
CA MET A 361 -0.88 10.16 -27.38
C MET A 361 -2.35 10.29 -26.94
N LEU A 362 -2.59 10.91 -25.78
CA LEU A 362 -3.94 11.24 -25.32
C LEU A 362 -4.57 12.34 -26.18
N GLY A 363 -3.82 13.41 -26.43
CA GLY A 363 -4.22 14.48 -27.34
C GLY A 363 -4.54 13.91 -28.73
N VAL A 364 -3.72 12.98 -29.22
CA VAL A 364 -3.96 12.25 -30.48
C VAL A 364 -5.24 11.42 -30.42
N ALA A 365 -5.50 10.67 -29.35
CA ALA A 365 -6.72 9.88 -29.21
C ALA A 365 -7.98 10.77 -29.20
N ALA A 366 -7.94 11.88 -28.47
CA ALA A 366 -9.03 12.86 -28.43
C ALA A 366 -9.24 13.57 -29.78
N ALA A 367 -8.15 13.98 -30.44
CA ALA A 367 -8.19 14.57 -31.78
C ALA A 367 -8.76 13.59 -32.82
N TYR A 368 -8.36 12.32 -32.73
CA TYR A 368 -8.87 11.26 -33.60
C TYR A 368 -10.37 11.06 -33.41
N GLU A 369 -10.85 10.96 -32.17
CA GLU A 369 -12.27 10.81 -31.86
C GLU A 369 -13.09 12.03 -32.32
N ARG A 370 -12.61 13.24 -32.02
CA ARG A 370 -13.23 14.50 -32.46
C ARG A 370 -13.39 14.57 -33.98
N LYS A 371 -12.36 14.16 -34.73
CA LYS A 371 -12.29 14.32 -36.19
C LYS A 371 -13.00 13.19 -36.96
N TYR A 372 -12.94 11.97 -36.45
CA TYR A 372 -13.44 10.77 -37.15
C TYR A 372 -14.67 10.15 -36.52
N GLN A 373 -15.17 10.74 -35.42
CA GLN A 373 -16.41 10.32 -34.75
C GLN A 373 -16.38 8.85 -34.34
N ARG A 374 -15.19 8.33 -34.00
CA ARG A 374 -14.96 6.99 -33.46
C ARG A 374 -13.71 6.97 -32.57
N PRO A 375 -13.71 6.22 -31.47
CA PRO A 375 -12.52 6.05 -30.62
C PRO A 375 -11.34 5.41 -31.37
N LEU A 376 -10.12 5.84 -31.04
CA LEU A 376 -8.90 5.31 -31.68
C LEU A 376 -8.69 3.82 -31.36
N ASP A 377 -8.97 3.38 -30.14
CA ASP A 377 -8.89 1.98 -29.74
C ASP A 377 -9.87 1.10 -30.54
N HIS A 378 -11.07 1.59 -30.81
CA HIS A 378 -12.04 0.94 -31.68
C HIS A 378 -11.55 0.85 -33.13
N ALA A 379 -10.94 1.91 -33.67
CA ALA A 379 -10.36 1.87 -35.01
C ALA A 379 -9.21 0.86 -35.10
N VAL A 380 -8.32 0.83 -34.10
CA VAL A 380 -7.21 -0.14 -34.01
C VAL A 380 -7.72 -1.59 -33.95
N ARG A 381 -8.76 -1.89 -33.15
CA ARG A 381 -9.38 -3.24 -33.08
C ARG A 381 -9.90 -3.72 -34.43
N ASN A 382 -10.56 -2.84 -35.18
CA ASN A 382 -11.21 -3.24 -36.44
C ASN A 382 -10.20 -3.46 -37.58
N GLU A 383 -9.10 -2.70 -37.58
CA GLU A 383 -8.16 -2.64 -38.69
C GLU A 383 -6.98 -3.62 -38.51
N ILE A 384 -6.52 -3.82 -37.27
CA ILE A 384 -5.56 -4.90 -36.95
C ILE A 384 -6.34 -6.21 -36.74
N SER A 385 -6.96 -6.73 -37.81
CA SER A 385 -7.79 -7.93 -37.71
C SER A 385 -7.04 -9.18 -37.20
N GLY A 386 -7.60 -9.85 -36.19
CA GLY A 386 -7.25 -11.19 -35.69
C GLY A 386 -6.62 -11.21 -34.29
N GLU A 387 -6.79 -12.30 -33.52
CA GLU A 387 -6.25 -12.53 -32.15
C GLU A 387 -4.70 -12.57 -32.07
N GLY A 388 -4.00 -11.66 -32.73
CA GLY A 388 -2.55 -11.57 -32.80
C GLY A 388 -1.95 -10.71 -31.70
N TYR A 389 -0.69 -11.01 -31.35
CA TYR A 389 0.06 -10.29 -30.32
C TYR A 389 0.21 -8.78 -30.58
N MET A 390 0.23 -8.35 -31.84
CA MET A 390 0.29 -6.92 -32.20
C MET A 390 -0.95 -6.13 -31.77
N GLU A 391 -2.15 -6.65 -32.04
CA GLU A 391 -3.41 -6.00 -31.66
C GLU A 391 -3.47 -5.87 -30.13
N ARG A 392 -3.19 -6.99 -29.43
CA ARG A 392 -3.20 -7.02 -27.97
C ARG A 392 -2.19 -6.03 -27.37
N ALA A 393 -0.98 -5.97 -27.90
CA ALA A 393 0.05 -5.03 -27.45
C ALA A 393 -0.38 -3.57 -27.67
N ALA A 394 -0.92 -3.25 -28.84
CA ALA A 394 -1.40 -1.91 -29.17
C ALA A 394 -2.54 -1.46 -28.22
N LEU A 395 -3.53 -2.32 -27.99
CA LEU A 395 -4.65 -2.01 -27.11
C LEU A 395 -4.25 -1.94 -25.64
N THR A 396 -3.36 -2.81 -25.19
CA THR A 396 -2.84 -2.79 -23.81
C THR A 396 -2.13 -1.46 -23.54
N TRP A 397 -1.35 -0.99 -24.51
CA TRP A 397 -0.68 0.30 -24.41
C TRP A 397 -1.65 1.47 -24.44
N LEU A 398 -2.60 1.50 -25.38
CA LEU A 398 -3.63 2.53 -25.40
C LEU A 398 -4.41 2.58 -24.06
N ASN A 399 -4.67 1.43 -23.45
CA ASN A 399 -5.33 1.36 -22.14
C ASN A 399 -4.43 1.87 -21.01
N ALA A 400 -3.11 1.65 -21.07
CA ALA A 400 -2.17 2.18 -20.09
C ALA A 400 -2.14 3.71 -20.06
N LEU A 401 -2.53 4.37 -21.16
CA LEU A 401 -2.71 5.82 -21.19
C LEU A 401 -3.88 6.29 -20.33
N ASN A 402 -4.78 5.43 -19.86
CA ASN A 402 -5.87 5.82 -18.97
C ASN A 402 -5.50 5.71 -17.48
N GLU A 403 -4.24 5.35 -17.17
CA GLU A 403 -3.80 5.22 -15.79
C GLU A 403 -3.71 6.61 -15.10
N PRO A 404 -4.21 6.78 -13.86
CA PRO A 404 -4.22 8.07 -13.16
C PRO A 404 -2.87 8.76 -13.03
N SER A 405 -1.79 7.99 -12.90
CA SER A 405 -0.41 8.49 -12.74
C SER A 405 0.29 8.79 -14.07
N ARG A 406 -0.41 8.64 -15.21
CA ARG A 406 0.17 8.91 -16.53
C ARG A 406 0.85 10.28 -16.59
N GLY A 407 2.10 10.30 -17.03
CA GLY A 407 2.86 11.55 -17.13
C GLY A 407 3.27 12.17 -15.79
N ALA A 408 2.93 11.55 -14.65
CA ALA A 408 3.40 12.01 -13.34
C ALA A 408 4.91 12.14 -13.32
N GLU A 409 5.64 11.30 -14.04
CA GLU A 409 7.11 11.36 -14.12
C GLU A 409 7.66 12.71 -14.63
N GLU A 410 6.88 13.49 -15.38
CA GLU A 410 7.27 14.84 -15.78
C GLU A 410 7.38 15.80 -14.59
N PHE A 411 6.61 15.55 -13.53
CA PHE A 411 6.63 16.32 -12.29
C PHE A 411 7.43 15.61 -11.19
N THR A 412 7.29 14.28 -11.07
CA THR A 412 7.81 13.49 -9.97
C THR A 412 9.30 13.16 -10.10
N GLU A 413 9.90 13.29 -11.29
CA GLU A 413 11.34 13.09 -11.50
C GLU A 413 12.16 14.39 -11.47
N VAL A 414 11.50 15.55 -11.36
CA VAL A 414 12.17 16.84 -11.24
C VAL A 414 12.89 16.95 -9.89
N GLU A 415 14.04 17.61 -9.84
CA GLU A 415 14.74 17.88 -8.58
C GLU A 415 13.90 18.85 -7.73
N VAL A 416 13.49 18.43 -6.53
CA VAL A 416 12.60 19.21 -5.64
C VAL A 416 13.16 20.62 -5.41
N ASP A 417 14.48 20.73 -5.21
CA ASP A 417 15.17 21.99 -4.92
C ASP A 417 15.06 23.01 -6.06
N SER A 418 14.78 22.56 -7.29
CA SER A 418 14.62 23.45 -8.45
C SER A 418 13.38 24.34 -8.39
N HIS A 419 12.40 24.00 -7.55
CA HIS A 419 11.19 24.80 -7.32
C HIS A 419 11.39 25.94 -6.32
N GLY A 420 12.50 25.98 -5.57
CA GLY A 420 12.76 27.02 -4.58
C GLY A 420 11.62 27.18 -3.55
N GLU A 421 11.10 28.40 -3.39
CA GLU A 421 9.99 28.73 -2.49
C GLU A 421 8.61 28.73 -3.19
N ASP A 422 8.50 28.23 -4.43
CA ASP A 422 7.22 28.15 -5.15
C ASP A 422 6.31 27.06 -4.56
N THR A 423 5.49 27.46 -3.58
CA THR A 423 4.57 26.56 -2.88
C THR A 423 3.53 25.94 -3.81
N ASP A 424 3.12 26.62 -4.87
CA ASP A 424 2.13 26.10 -5.81
C ASP A 424 2.74 24.97 -6.65
N ALA A 425 3.98 25.15 -7.11
CA ALA A 425 4.72 24.10 -7.81
C ALA A 425 5.01 22.90 -6.90
N LEU A 426 5.44 23.16 -5.65
CA LEU A 426 5.69 22.10 -4.66
C LEU A 426 4.41 21.33 -4.29
N CYS A 427 3.29 22.03 -4.14
CA CYS A 427 1.99 21.40 -3.90
C CYS A 427 1.58 20.50 -5.07
N ARG A 428 1.70 20.99 -6.32
CA ARG A 428 1.44 20.18 -7.51
C ARG A 428 2.35 18.96 -7.57
N MET A 429 3.64 19.12 -7.30
CA MET A 429 4.59 18.01 -7.25
C MET A 429 4.21 16.97 -6.19
N CYS A 430 3.84 17.42 -4.98
CA CYS A 430 3.39 16.56 -3.90
C CYS A 430 2.14 15.76 -4.30
N ASP A 431 1.17 16.41 -4.93
CA ASP A 431 -0.07 15.77 -5.39
C ASP A 431 0.24 14.70 -6.46
N MET A 432 1.11 15.00 -7.43
CA MET A 432 1.54 14.04 -8.44
C MET A 432 2.35 12.87 -7.85
N LEU A 433 3.17 13.12 -6.83
CA LEU A 433 3.89 12.07 -6.10
C LEU A 433 2.94 11.13 -5.35
N LEU A 434 1.84 11.65 -4.79
CA LEU A 434 0.81 10.85 -4.13
C LEU A 434 0.04 10.00 -5.14
N VAL A 435 -0.34 10.57 -6.29
CA VAL A 435 -1.00 9.82 -7.38
C VAL A 435 -0.09 8.71 -7.92
N GLU A 436 1.19 9.01 -8.13
CA GLU A 436 2.19 8.03 -8.53
C GLU A 436 2.37 6.93 -7.47
N ASN A 437 2.41 7.30 -6.19
CA ASN A 437 2.51 6.33 -5.10
C ASN A 437 1.37 5.32 -5.14
N ASP A 438 0.12 5.80 -5.24
CA ASP A 438 -1.04 4.94 -5.24
C ASP A 438 -1.10 4.05 -6.49
N SER A 439 -0.74 4.57 -7.66
CA SER A 439 -0.60 3.77 -8.89
C SER A 439 0.45 2.66 -8.74
N LEU A 440 1.64 2.97 -8.21
CA LEU A 440 2.68 1.97 -7.94
C LEU A 440 2.19 0.89 -6.97
N LEU A 441 1.50 1.27 -5.90
CA LEU A 441 0.94 0.31 -4.94
C LEU A 441 -0.15 -0.56 -5.58
N ARG A 442 -1.07 0.01 -6.36
CA ARG A 442 -2.11 -0.75 -7.09
C ARG A 442 -1.47 -1.76 -8.03
N PHE A 443 -0.45 -1.36 -8.77
CA PHE A 443 0.26 -2.25 -9.67
C PHE A 443 0.95 -3.40 -8.93
N ILE A 444 1.67 -3.11 -7.84
CA ILE A 444 2.30 -4.15 -7.00
C ILE A 444 1.25 -5.09 -6.41
N VAL A 445 0.09 -4.57 -6.01
CA VAL A 445 -1.04 -5.38 -5.54
C VAL A 445 -1.52 -6.33 -6.64
N THR A 446 -1.67 -5.87 -7.88
CA THR A 446 -2.03 -6.73 -9.02
C THR A 446 -1.00 -7.85 -9.22
N LEU A 447 0.30 -7.54 -9.15
CA LEU A 447 1.35 -8.56 -9.23
C LEU A 447 1.22 -9.62 -8.13
N ASP A 448 0.99 -9.20 -6.88
CA ASP A 448 0.86 -10.12 -5.75
C ASP A 448 -0.40 -11.00 -5.87
N VAL A 449 -1.50 -10.44 -6.35
CA VAL A 449 -2.74 -11.19 -6.65
C VAL A 449 -2.48 -12.24 -7.73
N GLU A 450 -1.76 -11.89 -8.79
CA GLU A 450 -1.39 -12.82 -9.86
C GLU A 450 -0.43 -13.91 -9.38
N GLU A 451 0.57 -13.59 -8.55
CA GLU A 451 1.52 -14.56 -7.99
C GLU A 451 0.81 -15.54 -7.04
N ILE A 452 -0.09 -15.04 -6.18
CA ILE A 452 -0.94 -15.90 -5.33
C ILE A 452 -1.77 -16.85 -6.19
N ARG A 453 -2.33 -16.37 -7.30
CA ARG A 453 -3.11 -17.21 -8.22
C ARG A 453 -2.27 -18.20 -8.99
N ALA A 454 -1.06 -17.82 -9.39
CA ALA A 454 -0.11 -18.73 -10.02
C ALA A 454 0.30 -19.84 -9.05
N ALA A 455 0.48 -19.53 -7.76
CA ALA A 455 0.85 -20.51 -6.74
C ALA A 455 -0.19 -21.62 -6.52
N VAL A 456 -1.47 -21.36 -6.81
CA VAL A 456 -2.58 -22.31 -6.61
C VAL A 456 -3.10 -22.89 -7.92
N LYS A 457 -2.42 -22.61 -9.04
CA LYS A 457 -2.87 -23.06 -10.37
C LYS A 457 -2.33 -24.46 -10.67
N GLY A 458 -3.25 -25.41 -10.87
CA GLY A 458 -2.92 -26.78 -11.30
C GLY A 458 -3.28 -27.82 -10.25
N PHE A 459 -2.60 -28.97 -10.28
CA PHE A 459 -2.80 -29.99 -9.25
C PHE A 459 -1.87 -29.72 -8.06
N GLY A 460 -2.47 -29.35 -6.93
CA GLY A 460 -1.76 -28.97 -5.70
C GLY A 460 -1.35 -27.49 -5.66
N THR A 461 -0.70 -27.11 -4.57
CA THR A 461 -0.31 -25.73 -4.27
C THR A 461 1.22 -25.59 -4.23
N ASP A 462 1.77 -24.58 -4.89
CA ASP A 462 3.15 -24.13 -4.69
C ASP A 462 3.24 -23.31 -3.39
N ASP A 463 3.35 -24.03 -2.27
CA ASP A 463 3.47 -23.43 -0.94
C ASP A 463 4.65 -22.46 -0.83
N THR A 464 5.72 -22.66 -1.60
CA THR A 464 6.89 -21.78 -1.54
C THR A 464 6.56 -20.42 -2.12
N ARG A 465 5.88 -20.37 -3.27
CA ARG A 465 5.39 -19.11 -3.84
C ARG A 465 4.37 -18.46 -2.92
N LEU A 466 3.38 -19.23 -2.43
CA LEU A 466 2.32 -18.70 -1.58
C LEU A 466 2.89 -18.10 -0.27
N ILE A 467 3.77 -18.83 0.42
CA ILE A 467 4.42 -18.32 1.64
C ILE A 467 5.26 -17.08 1.33
N ARG A 468 5.96 -17.01 0.20
CA ARG A 468 6.75 -15.82 -0.17
C ARG A 468 5.84 -14.61 -0.33
N SER A 469 4.74 -14.74 -1.06
CA SER A 469 3.80 -13.63 -1.29
C SER A 469 3.17 -13.14 0.01
N LEU A 470 2.81 -14.04 0.92
CA LEU A 470 2.22 -13.68 2.21
C LEU A 470 3.24 -13.15 3.22
N ALA A 471 4.45 -13.70 3.28
CA ALA A 471 5.40 -13.42 4.35
C ALA A 471 6.30 -12.21 4.09
N THR A 472 6.37 -11.70 2.85
CA THR A 472 7.27 -10.60 2.45
C THR A 472 6.56 -9.26 2.26
N ARG A 473 5.35 -9.13 2.80
CA ARG A 473 4.54 -7.91 2.83
C ARG A 473 4.17 -7.57 4.26
N ASN A 474 3.98 -6.30 4.55
CA ASN A 474 3.30 -5.89 5.78
C ASN A 474 1.78 -6.17 5.70
N LYS A 475 1.12 -6.17 6.86
CA LYS A 475 -0.30 -6.49 6.99
C LYS A 475 -1.19 -5.46 6.28
N GLN A 476 -0.80 -4.19 6.29
CA GLN A 476 -1.53 -3.14 5.60
C GLN A 476 -1.61 -3.39 4.10
N PHE A 477 -0.50 -3.81 3.49
CA PHE A 477 -0.40 -4.12 2.08
C PHE A 477 -1.13 -5.43 1.74
N LEU A 478 -1.01 -6.48 2.56
CA LEU A 478 -1.76 -7.73 2.36
C LEU A 478 -3.28 -7.53 2.34
N ALA A 479 -3.80 -6.57 3.10
CA ALA A 479 -5.22 -6.24 3.01
C ALA A 479 -5.60 -5.59 1.68
N ARG A 480 -4.73 -4.76 1.08
CA ARG A 480 -4.95 -4.24 -0.27
C ARG A 480 -4.99 -5.40 -1.28
N VAL A 481 -4.10 -6.39 -1.11
CA VAL A 481 -4.10 -7.65 -1.87
C VAL A 481 -5.43 -8.40 -1.69
N SER A 482 -5.94 -8.53 -0.46
CA SER A 482 -7.24 -9.16 -0.20
C SER A 482 -8.41 -8.47 -0.89
N VAL A 483 -8.43 -7.12 -0.89
CA VAL A 483 -9.47 -6.33 -1.57
C VAL A 483 -9.38 -6.53 -3.09
N ALA A 484 -8.19 -6.39 -3.68
CA ALA A 484 -7.98 -6.56 -5.11
C ALA A 484 -8.27 -8.00 -5.57
N TYR A 485 -7.89 -8.99 -4.77
CA TYR A 485 -8.21 -10.39 -5.03
C TYR A 485 -9.73 -10.61 -5.11
N ARG A 486 -10.49 -10.04 -4.16
CA ARG A 486 -11.96 -10.13 -4.17
C ARG A 486 -12.57 -9.43 -5.39
N GLN A 487 -12.03 -8.29 -5.79
CA GLN A 487 -12.48 -7.58 -7.00
C GLN A 487 -12.21 -8.39 -8.27
N ALA A 488 -11.02 -9.00 -8.38
CA ALA A 488 -10.61 -9.77 -9.54
C ALA A 488 -11.36 -11.11 -9.68
N TYR A 489 -11.74 -11.75 -8.56
CA TYR A 489 -12.24 -13.12 -8.57
C TYR A 489 -13.61 -13.33 -7.92
N GLY A 490 -14.23 -12.29 -7.38
CA GLY A 490 -15.57 -12.35 -6.76
C GLY A 490 -15.62 -12.99 -5.38
N GLU A 491 -14.51 -13.52 -4.87
CA GLU A 491 -14.44 -14.26 -3.60
C GLU A 491 -13.32 -13.76 -2.69
N PRO A 492 -13.48 -13.83 -1.36
CA PRO A 492 -12.45 -13.38 -0.43
C PRO A 492 -11.19 -14.26 -0.49
N LEU A 493 -10.01 -13.65 -0.33
CA LEU A 493 -8.73 -14.37 -0.34
C LEU A 493 -8.66 -15.46 0.75
N GLN A 494 -9.33 -15.26 1.88
CA GLN A 494 -9.44 -16.27 2.94
C GLN A 494 -10.10 -17.56 2.46
N LYS A 495 -11.05 -17.49 1.53
CA LYS A 495 -11.71 -18.68 0.98
C LYS A 495 -10.73 -19.49 0.13
N LEU A 496 -9.91 -18.83 -0.69
CA LEU A 496 -8.82 -19.51 -1.41
C LEU A 496 -7.88 -20.21 -0.44
N ILE A 497 -7.51 -19.54 0.66
CA ILE A 497 -6.65 -20.13 1.68
C ILE A 497 -7.30 -21.37 2.32
N ASP A 498 -8.62 -21.37 2.54
CA ASP A 498 -9.33 -22.55 3.07
C ASP A 498 -9.40 -23.72 2.06
N GLU A 499 -9.38 -23.43 0.76
CA GLU A 499 -9.39 -24.44 -0.31
C GLU A 499 -8.00 -25.04 -0.56
N GLU A 500 -6.95 -24.23 -0.45
CA GLU A 500 -5.58 -24.59 -0.86
C GLU A 500 -4.65 -24.93 0.32
N CYS A 501 -4.96 -24.43 1.52
CA CYS A 501 -4.19 -24.66 2.73
C CYS A 501 -5.02 -25.46 3.75
N SER A 502 -4.35 -26.06 4.75
CA SER A 502 -5.05 -26.76 5.84
C SER A 502 -4.39 -26.54 7.20
N GLY A 503 -5.14 -26.86 8.27
CA GLY A 503 -4.67 -26.79 9.66
C GLY A 503 -4.17 -25.40 10.06
N PHE A 504 -3.10 -25.36 10.88
CA PHE A 504 -2.53 -24.10 11.38
C PHE A 504 -1.87 -23.25 10.30
N TYR A 505 -1.50 -23.85 9.16
CA TYR A 505 -0.99 -23.11 8.01
C TYR A 505 -2.08 -22.22 7.40
N ALA A 506 -3.27 -22.79 7.11
CA ALA A 506 -4.43 -22.00 6.68
C ALA A 506 -4.85 -20.98 7.75
N PHE A 507 -4.83 -21.39 9.02
CA PHE A 507 -5.26 -20.52 10.12
C PHE A 507 -4.38 -19.27 10.25
N LEU A 508 -3.04 -19.42 10.25
CA LEU A 508 -2.12 -18.29 10.28
C LEU A 508 -2.27 -17.42 9.01
N ALA A 509 -2.30 -18.02 7.83
CA ALA A 509 -2.44 -17.30 6.57
C ALA A 509 -3.71 -16.41 6.54
N LYS A 510 -4.85 -16.91 7.04
CA LYS A 510 -6.09 -16.12 7.14
C LYS A 510 -5.96 -14.90 8.05
N PHE A 511 -5.22 -15.02 9.15
CA PHE A 511 -4.94 -13.87 10.01
C PHE A 511 -4.03 -12.85 9.32
N LEU A 512 -3.01 -13.29 8.59
CA LEU A 512 -2.08 -12.39 7.90
C LEU A 512 -2.75 -11.51 6.85
N VAL A 513 -3.70 -12.06 6.09
CA VAL A 513 -4.32 -11.35 4.95
C VAL A 513 -5.44 -10.38 5.32
N VAL A 514 -5.74 -10.20 6.60
CA VAL A 514 -6.71 -9.20 7.09
C VAL A 514 -6.02 -8.04 7.78
N GLN A 515 -6.64 -6.86 7.80
CA GLN A 515 -6.15 -5.74 8.61
C GLN A 515 -6.21 -6.04 10.11
N GLU A 516 -5.42 -5.32 10.91
CA GLU A 516 -5.40 -5.46 12.37
C GLU A 516 -6.80 -5.41 13.03
N PRO A 517 -7.70 -4.45 12.69
CA PRO A 517 -9.03 -4.39 13.33
C PRO A 517 -9.92 -5.57 12.94
N GLN A 518 -9.73 -6.11 11.73
CA GLN A 518 -10.41 -7.31 11.26
C GLN A 518 -9.85 -8.57 11.95
N ALA A 519 -8.53 -8.65 12.14
CA ALA A 519 -7.89 -9.71 12.91
C ALA A 519 -8.39 -9.73 14.36
N ASP A 520 -8.57 -8.57 14.99
CA ASP A 520 -9.15 -8.48 16.34
C ASP A 520 -10.62 -8.89 16.37
N SER A 521 -11.39 -8.53 15.34
CA SER A 521 -12.77 -9.01 15.21
C SER A 521 -12.80 -10.53 15.09
N MET A 522 -11.89 -11.11 14.29
CA MET A 522 -11.74 -12.57 14.18
C MET A 522 -11.32 -13.20 15.51
N LEU A 523 -10.39 -12.59 16.24
CA LEU A 523 -9.98 -13.05 17.57
C LEU A 523 -11.17 -13.07 18.55
N LEU A 524 -11.97 -12.00 18.59
CA LEU A 524 -13.17 -11.95 19.43
C LEU A 524 -14.20 -13.00 19.01
N SER A 525 -14.46 -13.15 17.70
CA SER A 525 -15.35 -14.18 17.19
C SER A 525 -14.89 -15.58 17.57
N LEU A 526 -13.59 -15.87 17.53
CA LEU A 526 -13.02 -17.13 17.98
C LEU A 526 -13.17 -17.32 19.50
N ALA A 527 -12.97 -16.26 20.28
CA ALA A 527 -13.14 -16.30 21.73
C ALA A 527 -14.58 -16.66 22.12
N LEU A 528 -15.55 -16.25 21.31
CA LEU A 528 -16.99 -16.42 21.53
C LEU A 528 -17.63 -17.52 20.68
N ALA A 529 -16.85 -18.31 19.95
CA ALA A 529 -17.35 -19.20 18.90
C ALA A 529 -18.27 -20.32 19.41
N SER A 530 -18.09 -20.75 20.67
CA SER A 530 -18.92 -21.78 21.30
C SER A 530 -19.99 -21.13 22.18
N GLU A 531 -21.22 -21.61 22.06
CA GLU A 531 -22.33 -21.20 22.92
C GLU A 531 -22.17 -21.68 24.37
N ALA A 532 -21.42 -22.78 24.57
CA ALA A 532 -21.24 -23.42 25.87
C ALA A 532 -19.96 -22.99 26.60
N GLU A 533 -18.91 -22.60 25.88
CA GLU A 533 -17.59 -22.30 26.46
C GLU A 533 -16.93 -21.10 25.77
N THR A 534 -16.47 -20.13 26.56
CA THR A 534 -15.65 -19.00 26.07
C THR A 534 -14.18 -19.37 26.11
N ASP A 535 -13.42 -19.15 25.03
CA ASP A 535 -11.95 -19.23 25.08
C ASP A 535 -11.42 -18.01 25.85
N VAL A 536 -11.32 -18.18 27.17
CA VAL A 536 -10.90 -17.11 28.09
C VAL A 536 -9.46 -16.64 27.77
N LYS A 537 -8.60 -17.48 27.21
CA LYS A 537 -7.24 -17.09 26.83
C LYS A 537 -7.26 -16.13 25.64
N ALA A 538 -8.05 -16.44 24.61
CA ALA A 538 -8.28 -15.53 23.48
C ALA A 538 -8.98 -14.23 23.91
N LEU A 539 -9.89 -14.32 24.89
CA LEU A 539 -10.56 -13.13 25.43
C LEU A 539 -9.59 -12.23 26.20
N ILE A 540 -8.68 -12.79 27.00
CA ILE A 540 -7.63 -12.02 27.69
C ILE A 540 -6.71 -11.37 26.67
N GLU A 541 -6.33 -12.09 25.62
CA GLU A 541 -5.54 -11.53 24.51
C GLU A 541 -6.23 -10.30 23.91
N PHE A 542 -7.53 -10.41 23.61
CA PHE A 542 -8.33 -9.31 23.06
C PHE A 542 -8.47 -8.15 24.04
N LEU A 543 -8.87 -8.39 25.29
CA LEU A 543 -9.20 -7.33 26.25
C LEU A 543 -7.97 -6.64 26.84
N CYS A 544 -6.94 -7.42 27.21
CA CYS A 544 -5.84 -6.92 28.04
C CYS A 544 -4.59 -6.56 27.24
N ALA A 545 -4.32 -7.27 26.14
CA ALA A 545 -3.10 -7.10 25.35
C ALA A 545 -3.28 -6.20 24.11
N ARG A 546 -4.51 -5.95 23.65
CA ARG A 546 -4.79 -4.97 22.59
C ARG A 546 -4.91 -3.56 23.15
N HIS A 547 -4.64 -2.58 22.28
CA HIS A 547 -4.83 -1.18 22.60
C HIS A 547 -6.32 -0.88 22.91
N PRO A 548 -6.65 -0.08 23.95
CA PRO A 548 -8.04 0.18 24.35
C PRO A 548 -8.92 0.70 23.22
N ALA A 549 -8.38 1.54 22.32
CA ALA A 549 -9.11 2.04 21.15
C ALA A 549 -9.55 0.90 20.21
N ARG A 550 -8.68 -0.09 19.96
CA ARG A 550 -9.00 -1.28 19.12
C ARG A 550 -10.10 -2.12 19.76
N VAL A 551 -10.04 -2.33 21.07
CA VAL A 551 -11.08 -3.05 21.83
C VAL A 551 -12.42 -2.35 21.71
N ARG A 552 -12.48 -1.02 21.89
CA ARG A 552 -13.70 -0.22 21.74
C ARG A 552 -14.26 -0.28 20.31
N ALA A 553 -13.41 -0.18 19.30
CA ALA A 553 -13.82 -0.26 17.90
C ALA A 553 -14.44 -1.62 17.55
N VAL A 554 -13.80 -2.72 17.97
CA VAL A 554 -14.31 -4.08 17.75
C VAL A 554 -15.59 -4.31 18.54
N LYS A 555 -15.68 -3.85 19.80
CA LYS A 555 -16.93 -3.90 20.59
C LYS A 555 -18.08 -3.24 19.85
N LYS A 556 -17.90 -1.99 19.40
CA LYS A 556 -18.92 -1.24 18.64
C LYS A 556 -19.37 -2.00 17.39
N LYS A 557 -18.42 -2.57 16.64
CA LYS A 557 -18.70 -3.35 15.44
C LYS A 557 -19.44 -4.65 15.75
N TRP A 558 -19.05 -5.36 16.79
CA TRP A 558 -19.69 -6.59 17.23
C TRP A 558 -21.13 -6.32 17.69
N GLU A 559 -21.35 -5.28 18.50
CA GLU A 559 -22.68 -4.88 18.98
C GLU A 559 -23.59 -4.37 17.85
N ALA A 560 -23.02 -3.77 16.79
CA ALA A 560 -23.80 -3.40 15.61
C ALA A 560 -24.25 -4.62 14.77
N ALA A 561 -23.59 -5.77 14.92
CA ALA A 561 -23.86 -6.99 14.17
C ALA A 561 -24.65 -8.04 14.99
N ASN A 562 -24.95 -7.78 16.26
CA ASN A 562 -25.62 -8.71 17.17
C ASN A 562 -26.72 -7.99 17.95
N ASP A 563 -27.85 -8.67 18.19
CA ASP A 563 -28.99 -8.10 18.94
C ASP A 563 -28.76 -8.03 20.47
N MET A 564 -27.54 -8.28 20.93
CA MET A 564 -27.17 -8.23 22.35
C MET A 564 -25.89 -7.42 22.54
N SER A 565 -25.72 -6.81 23.71
CA SER A 565 -24.46 -6.12 24.02
C SER A 565 -23.33 -7.11 24.27
N LEU A 566 -22.08 -6.73 24.00
CA LEU A 566 -20.94 -7.59 24.28
C LEU A 566 -20.77 -7.79 25.80
N ILE A 567 -21.20 -6.80 26.58
CA ILE A 567 -21.23 -6.87 28.04
C ILE A 567 -22.19 -7.96 28.50
N ASP A 568 -23.41 -8.00 27.97
CA ASP A 568 -24.40 -9.02 28.34
C ASP A 568 -23.93 -10.41 27.91
N LYS A 569 -23.36 -10.52 26.70
CA LYS A 569 -22.79 -11.79 26.22
C LYS A 569 -21.73 -12.37 27.16
N LEU A 570 -20.78 -11.53 27.60
CA LEU A 570 -19.73 -11.95 28.52
C LEU A 570 -20.24 -12.12 29.97
N HIS A 571 -21.27 -11.36 30.35
CA HIS A 571 -21.95 -11.57 31.63
C HIS A 571 -22.55 -12.98 31.69
N ASP A 572 -23.17 -13.43 30.62
CA ASP A 572 -23.81 -14.75 30.57
C ASP A 572 -22.79 -15.88 30.40
N SER A 573 -21.66 -15.64 29.71
CA SER A 573 -20.68 -16.68 29.38
C SER A 573 -19.53 -16.84 30.37
N LEU A 574 -19.25 -15.83 31.21
CA LEU A 574 -18.19 -15.86 32.23
C LEU A 574 -18.77 -15.90 33.63
N THR A 575 -17.98 -16.26 34.64
CA THR A 575 -18.37 -16.24 36.06
C THR A 575 -17.27 -15.61 36.93
N GLY A 576 -17.63 -15.26 38.17
CA GLY A 576 -16.70 -14.78 39.20
C GLY A 576 -15.86 -13.58 38.77
N ASP A 577 -14.60 -13.56 39.22
CA ASP A 577 -13.67 -12.44 39.04
C ASP A 577 -13.31 -12.21 37.56
N MET A 578 -13.35 -13.25 36.74
CA MET A 578 -13.11 -13.11 35.29
C MET A 578 -14.25 -12.33 34.61
N ARG A 579 -15.50 -12.54 35.04
CA ARG A 579 -16.65 -11.73 34.59
C ARG A 579 -16.46 -10.28 34.99
N LEU A 580 -16.10 -10.04 36.25
CA LEU A 580 -15.87 -8.68 36.77
C LEU A 580 -14.79 -7.96 35.94
N LEU A 581 -13.64 -8.60 35.74
CA LEU A 581 -12.52 -8.06 34.96
C LEU A 581 -12.95 -7.74 33.52
N ALA A 582 -13.60 -8.68 32.84
CA ALA A 582 -14.01 -8.49 31.44
C ALA A 582 -14.99 -7.32 31.28
N ILE A 583 -15.97 -7.22 32.17
CA ILE A 583 -16.94 -6.12 32.17
C ILE A 583 -16.24 -4.79 32.49
N THR A 584 -15.31 -4.76 33.44
CA THR A 584 -14.55 -3.54 33.78
C THR A 584 -13.73 -3.05 32.58
N MET A 585 -13.06 -3.95 31.85
CA MET A 585 -12.34 -3.61 30.62
C MET A 585 -13.27 -3.04 29.53
N LEU A 586 -14.47 -3.62 29.36
CA LEU A 586 -15.44 -3.18 28.34
C LEU A 586 -16.24 -1.92 28.69
N LYS A 587 -16.22 -1.47 29.95
CA LYS A 587 -16.75 -0.15 30.36
C LYS A 587 -15.94 1.00 29.76
N GLY A 588 -14.74 0.73 29.25
CA GLY A 588 -13.97 1.69 28.45
C GLY A 588 -13.37 2.85 29.24
N LYS A 589 -13.28 2.74 30.57
CA LYS A 589 -12.67 3.75 31.46
C LYS A 589 -11.15 3.75 31.47
N ARG A 590 -10.51 2.84 30.72
CA ARG A 590 -9.06 2.77 30.64
C ARG A 590 -8.53 4.00 29.91
N ASP A 591 -7.68 4.77 30.59
CA ASP A 591 -7.03 5.94 29.99
C ASP A 591 -6.27 5.50 28.74
N VAL A 592 -6.42 6.28 27.66
CA VAL A 592 -5.67 6.08 26.42
C VAL A 592 -4.32 6.76 26.61
N ASP A 593 -3.24 6.06 26.28
CA ASP A 593 -1.88 6.60 26.35
C ASP A 593 -1.72 7.72 25.30
N ASP A 594 -2.28 8.91 25.54
CA ASP A 594 -2.01 10.11 24.76
C ASP A 594 -0.63 10.66 25.18
N GLU A 595 0.17 11.17 24.24
CA GLU A 595 1.55 11.64 24.47
C GLU A 595 1.68 12.75 25.54
N GLU A 596 0.56 13.30 26.02
CA GLU A 596 0.48 14.32 27.07
C GLU A 596 0.21 13.77 28.49
N ASP A 597 -0.11 12.48 28.65
CA ASP A 597 -0.41 11.90 29.97
C ASP A 597 0.87 11.58 30.76
N LYS A 598 1.35 12.60 31.48
CA LYS A 598 2.36 12.42 32.52
C LYS A 598 1.83 11.46 33.58
N VAL A 599 2.59 10.40 33.85
CA VAL A 599 2.34 9.48 34.98
C VAL A 599 2.07 10.28 36.25
N ASP A 600 0.86 10.19 36.81
CA ASP A 600 0.52 10.85 38.07
C ASP A 600 1.14 10.08 39.24
N GLU A 601 2.34 10.49 39.63
CA GLU A 601 3.08 9.89 40.75
C GLU A 601 2.30 9.89 42.07
N LYS A 602 1.41 10.86 42.31
CA LYS A 602 0.59 10.89 43.54
C LYS A 602 -0.45 9.79 43.50
N LEU A 603 -1.09 9.59 42.35
CA LEU A 603 -2.02 8.49 42.14
C LEU A 603 -1.30 7.15 42.22
N VAL A 604 -0.11 7.01 41.64
CA VAL A 604 0.76 5.81 41.77
C VAL A 604 1.00 5.46 43.25
N ARG A 605 1.44 6.43 44.07
CA ARG A 605 1.67 6.21 45.51
C ARG A 605 0.41 5.76 46.24
N LYS A 606 -0.73 6.40 45.94
CA LYS A 606 -2.03 6.06 46.54
C LYS A 606 -2.49 4.65 46.14
N GLN A 607 -2.40 4.32 44.86
CA GLN A 607 -2.77 3.02 44.32
C GLN A 607 -1.84 1.92 44.82
N ALA A 608 -0.53 2.16 44.93
CA ALA A 608 0.43 1.18 45.47
C ALA A 608 0.09 0.81 46.91
N LYS A 609 -0.26 1.81 47.74
CA LYS A 609 -0.74 1.59 49.10
C LYS A 609 -2.04 0.81 49.15
N SER A 610 -3.02 1.20 48.34
CA SER A 610 -4.31 0.50 48.27
C SER A 610 -4.12 -0.95 47.80
N LEU A 611 -3.30 -1.21 46.79
CA LEU A 611 -2.98 -2.58 46.35
C LEU A 611 -2.27 -3.39 47.44
N TYR A 612 -1.40 -2.78 48.24
CA TYR A 612 -0.78 -3.49 49.36
C TYR A 612 -1.83 -3.88 50.41
N GLU A 613 -2.67 -2.94 50.84
CA GLU A 613 -3.76 -3.17 51.79
C GLU A 613 -4.74 -4.26 51.28
N HIS A 614 -5.13 -4.22 49.99
CA HIS A 614 -6.12 -5.15 49.44
C HIS A 614 -5.55 -6.51 49.02
N VAL A 615 -4.35 -6.56 48.43
CA VAL A 615 -3.77 -7.80 47.88
C VAL A 615 -2.94 -8.54 48.93
N VAL A 616 -2.24 -7.83 49.81
CA VAL A 616 -1.33 -8.43 50.79
C VAL A 616 -1.99 -8.62 52.16
N GLU A 617 -2.80 -7.65 52.61
CA GLU A 617 -3.41 -7.70 53.95
C GLU A 617 -4.89 -8.17 53.96
N GLY A 618 -5.68 -7.79 52.95
CA GLY A 618 -7.15 -7.95 52.96
C GLY A 618 -7.77 -9.03 52.06
N ASN A 619 -7.01 -9.59 51.10
CA ASN A 619 -7.52 -10.50 50.05
C ASN A 619 -8.76 -9.98 49.28
N GLU A 620 -8.80 -8.67 49.00
CA GLU A 620 -9.93 -8.04 48.28
C GLU A 620 -9.70 -7.99 46.76
N VAL A 621 -10.59 -8.66 46.02
CA VAL A 621 -10.48 -8.84 44.56
C VAL A 621 -10.90 -7.60 43.77
N GLY A 622 -12.04 -6.99 44.12
CA GLY A 622 -12.66 -5.91 43.35
C GLY A 622 -11.79 -4.67 43.16
N PRO A 623 -11.26 -4.05 44.23
CA PRO A 623 -10.42 -2.86 44.13
C PRO A 623 -9.17 -3.08 43.26
N THR A 624 -8.59 -4.28 43.32
CA THR A 624 -7.41 -4.65 42.53
C THR A 624 -7.71 -4.67 41.03
N ILE A 625 -8.83 -5.31 40.64
CA ILE A 625 -9.31 -5.33 39.25
C ILE A 625 -9.61 -3.91 38.78
N ASP A 626 -10.32 -3.12 39.58
CA ASP A 626 -10.71 -1.75 39.21
C ASP A 626 -9.50 -0.84 38.99
N ILE A 627 -8.47 -0.91 39.83
CA ILE A 627 -7.23 -0.13 39.68
C ILE A 627 -6.51 -0.53 38.38
N LEU A 628 -6.19 -1.82 38.23
CA LEU A 628 -5.32 -2.27 37.13
C LEU A 628 -6.01 -2.20 35.76
N CYS A 629 -7.33 -2.39 35.71
CA CYS A 629 -8.10 -2.28 34.46
C CYS A 629 -8.37 -0.84 34.02
N SER A 630 -8.37 0.13 34.96
CA SER A 630 -8.60 1.55 34.65
C SER A 630 -7.31 2.28 34.28
N ASN A 631 -6.17 1.82 34.79
CA ASN A 631 -4.88 2.44 34.52
C ASN A 631 -4.38 2.19 33.08
N SER A 632 -3.66 3.20 32.56
CA SER A 632 -2.87 3.06 31.34
C SER A 632 -1.69 2.09 31.53
N ILE A 633 -1.05 1.65 30.43
CA ILE A 633 0.10 0.72 30.52
C ILE A 633 1.28 1.41 31.21
N ALA A 634 1.54 2.68 30.87
CA ALA A 634 2.59 3.46 31.50
C ALA A 634 2.36 3.63 33.01
N MET A 635 1.11 3.91 33.40
CA MET A 635 0.72 4.03 34.80
C MET A 635 0.90 2.71 35.56
N ASN A 636 0.47 1.58 34.99
CA ASN A 636 0.65 0.25 35.60
C ASN A 636 2.13 -0.14 35.75
N LYS A 637 2.99 0.23 34.80
CA LYS A 637 4.45 0.02 34.91
C LYS A 637 5.06 0.85 36.03
N ALA A 638 4.71 2.13 36.12
CA ALA A 638 5.17 3.01 37.19
C ALA A 638 4.66 2.54 38.56
N LEU A 639 3.41 2.10 38.61
CA LEU A 639 2.80 1.49 39.80
C LEU A 639 3.52 0.24 40.26
N ALA A 640 3.84 -0.68 39.34
CA ALA A 640 4.59 -1.89 39.65
C ALA A 640 5.99 -1.57 40.20
N ALA A 641 6.70 -0.62 39.57
CA ALA A 641 8.02 -0.19 40.00
C ALA A 641 8.00 0.45 41.40
N HIS A 642 7.05 1.36 41.64
CA HIS A 642 6.93 2.02 42.94
C HIS A 642 6.48 1.07 44.06
N PHE A 643 5.56 0.15 43.76
CA PHE A 643 5.15 -0.90 44.69
C PHE A 643 6.34 -1.77 45.10
N GLU A 644 7.16 -2.15 44.12
CA GLU A 644 8.38 -2.93 44.32
C GLU A 644 9.41 -2.20 45.19
N GLU A 645 9.65 -0.92 44.92
CA GLU A 645 10.56 -0.06 45.71
C GLU A 645 10.06 0.14 47.16
N THR A 646 8.75 0.23 47.36
CA THR A 646 8.17 0.59 48.67
C THR A 646 7.99 -0.61 49.60
N TYR A 647 7.64 -1.78 49.04
CA TYR A 647 7.26 -2.96 49.81
C TYR A 647 8.24 -4.13 49.66
N ASP A 648 9.36 -3.93 48.95
CA ASP A 648 10.38 -4.94 48.64
C ASP A 648 9.82 -6.23 48.01
N MET A 649 8.61 -6.18 47.46
CA MET A 649 7.89 -7.29 46.85
C MET A 649 7.37 -6.83 45.50
N SER A 650 7.61 -7.61 44.44
CA SER A 650 7.07 -7.24 43.13
C SER A 650 5.55 -7.32 43.13
N LEU A 651 4.89 -6.38 42.46
CA LEU A 651 3.43 -6.39 42.36
C LEU A 651 2.91 -7.66 41.68
N GLY A 652 3.61 -8.16 40.66
CA GLY A 652 3.26 -9.42 40.00
C GLY A 652 3.27 -10.61 40.96
N ARG A 653 4.20 -10.64 41.93
CA ARG A 653 4.25 -11.65 42.98
C ARG A 653 3.09 -11.51 43.96
N ALA A 654 2.79 -10.28 44.41
CA ALA A 654 1.66 -10.02 45.29
C ALA A 654 0.35 -10.54 44.66
N LEU A 655 0.12 -10.21 43.38
CA LEU A 655 -1.01 -10.72 42.63
C LEU A 655 -1.02 -12.24 42.50
N GLY A 656 0.14 -12.88 42.32
CA GLY A 656 0.25 -14.34 42.24
C GLY A 656 -0.13 -15.08 43.52
N GLY A 657 -0.03 -14.42 44.69
CA GLY A 657 -0.46 -14.99 45.97
C GLY A 657 -1.98 -14.91 46.20
N THR A 658 -2.65 -13.93 45.59
CA THR A 658 -4.08 -13.67 45.78
C THR A 658 -4.93 -14.20 44.62
N PHE A 659 -4.42 -14.15 43.39
CA PHE A 659 -5.12 -14.53 42.17
C PHE A 659 -4.49 -15.78 41.55
N SER A 660 -5.32 -16.58 40.88
CA SER A 660 -4.89 -17.78 40.18
C SER A 660 -5.51 -17.86 38.77
N GLY A 661 -5.01 -18.78 37.95
CA GLY A 661 -5.57 -19.08 36.63
C GLY A 661 -5.70 -17.86 35.70
N ASN A 662 -6.84 -17.77 35.01
CA ASN A 662 -7.10 -16.76 33.98
C ASN A 662 -7.09 -15.33 34.52
N VAL A 663 -7.56 -15.11 35.75
CA VAL A 663 -7.60 -13.77 36.36
C VAL A 663 -6.18 -13.28 36.67
N LYS A 664 -5.32 -14.15 37.24
CA LYS A 664 -3.88 -13.86 37.41
C LYS A 664 -3.26 -13.48 36.07
N ASN A 665 -3.50 -14.28 35.03
CA ASN A 665 -2.93 -14.05 33.70
C ASN A 665 -3.36 -12.72 33.08
N ALA A 666 -4.63 -12.33 33.25
CA ALA A 666 -5.16 -11.06 32.78
C ALA A 666 -4.53 -9.86 33.51
N LEU A 667 -4.43 -9.92 34.84
CA LEU A 667 -3.82 -8.85 35.63
C LEU A 667 -2.31 -8.71 35.33
N LEU A 668 -1.60 -9.81 35.14
CA LEU A 668 -0.19 -9.78 34.72
C LEU A 668 -0.02 -9.19 33.31
N ALA A 669 -0.96 -9.44 32.40
CA ALA A 669 -0.96 -8.81 31.07
C ALA A 669 -1.03 -7.28 31.16
N LEU A 670 -1.91 -6.77 32.04
CA LEU A 670 -2.10 -5.33 32.27
C LEU A 670 -0.87 -4.67 32.91
N LEU A 671 -0.04 -5.41 33.64
CA LEU A 671 1.18 -4.92 34.29
C LEU A 671 2.41 -4.88 33.35
N GLN A 672 2.65 -5.96 32.61
CA GLN A 672 3.91 -6.13 31.86
C GLN A 672 3.92 -5.35 30.54
N GLY A 673 2.74 -5.15 29.94
CA GLY A 673 2.56 -4.58 28.61
C GLY A 673 2.52 -5.67 27.51
N PRO A 674 2.08 -5.31 26.29
CA PRO A 674 1.72 -6.28 25.26
C PRO A 674 2.89 -7.18 24.81
N ALA A 675 4.03 -6.61 24.44
CA ALA A 675 5.17 -7.37 23.91
C ALA A 675 5.69 -8.43 24.90
N GLN A 676 5.85 -8.07 26.18
CA GLN A 676 6.29 -8.97 27.24
C GLN A 676 5.26 -10.08 27.50
N TRP A 677 3.97 -9.73 27.45
CA TRP A 677 2.89 -10.70 27.63
C TRP A 677 2.78 -11.68 26.46
N TYR A 678 2.89 -11.20 25.20
CA TYR A 678 2.91 -12.05 24.02
C TYR A 678 4.12 -12.98 24.05
N ALA A 679 5.29 -12.48 24.42
CA ALA A 679 6.48 -13.31 24.59
C ALA A 679 6.25 -14.44 25.61
N ALA A 680 5.68 -14.12 26.77
CA ALA A 680 5.34 -15.12 27.78
C ALA A 680 4.29 -16.13 27.31
N SER A 681 3.28 -15.64 26.59
CA SER A 681 2.20 -16.47 26.04
C SER A 681 2.68 -17.42 24.96
N LEU A 682 3.64 -16.98 24.13
CA LEU A 682 4.31 -17.81 23.13
C LEU A 682 5.18 -18.88 23.81
N ARG A 683 5.95 -18.53 24.84
CA ARG A 683 6.74 -19.52 25.59
C ARG A 683 5.86 -20.57 26.25
N ALA A 684 4.80 -20.14 26.93
CA ALA A 684 3.83 -21.05 27.52
C ALA A 684 3.16 -21.95 26.46
N ALA A 685 2.94 -21.45 25.24
CA ALA A 685 2.45 -22.26 24.13
C ALA A 685 3.47 -23.33 23.75
N PHE A 686 4.75 -23.01 23.60
CA PHE A 686 5.78 -23.98 23.23
C PHE A 686 6.04 -25.06 24.30
N MET A 687 5.94 -24.69 25.58
CA MET A 687 6.22 -25.59 26.71
C MET A 687 5.00 -26.40 27.18
N GLY A 688 3.79 -26.02 26.77
CA GLY A 688 2.54 -26.61 27.26
C GLY A 688 2.06 -27.85 26.49
N ALA A 689 1.30 -28.72 27.17
CA ALA A 689 0.61 -29.86 26.56
C ALA A 689 -0.78 -29.44 25.99
N GLY A 690 -0.83 -28.97 24.74
CA GLY A 690 -2.07 -28.82 23.96
C GLY A 690 -2.45 -27.40 23.50
N GLN A 691 -3.03 -27.29 22.30
CA GLN A 691 -3.55 -26.07 21.61
C GLN A 691 -2.59 -24.87 21.46
N ALA A 692 -1.29 -25.08 21.65
CA ALA A 692 -0.22 -24.09 21.49
C ALA A 692 -0.32 -23.28 20.18
N ASP A 693 -0.54 -23.98 19.08
CA ASP A 693 -0.48 -23.41 17.73
C ASP A 693 -1.58 -22.36 17.48
N ASN A 694 -2.74 -22.46 18.15
CA ASN A 694 -3.77 -21.41 18.09
C ASN A 694 -3.27 -20.08 18.64
N SER A 695 -2.56 -20.12 19.77
CA SER A 695 -2.00 -18.90 20.39
C SER A 695 -0.92 -18.30 19.51
N VAL A 696 -0.04 -19.13 18.95
CA VAL A 696 1.01 -18.68 18.03
C VAL A 696 0.39 -18.03 16.78
N CYS A 697 -0.62 -18.64 16.17
CA CYS A 697 -1.27 -18.08 14.98
C CYS A 697 -1.96 -16.75 15.25
N ARG A 698 -2.66 -16.59 16.38
CA ARG A 698 -3.35 -15.35 16.74
C ARG A 698 -2.37 -14.25 17.10
N ILE A 699 -1.35 -14.55 17.89
CA ILE A 699 -0.33 -13.57 18.29
C ILE A 699 0.47 -13.12 17.07
N LEU A 700 1.04 -14.02 16.29
CA LEU A 700 1.85 -13.63 15.13
C LEU A 700 0.99 -13.02 14.00
N GLY A 701 -0.18 -13.61 13.75
CA GLY A 701 -1.02 -13.24 12.61
C GLY A 701 -1.85 -11.98 12.81
N ALA A 702 -2.15 -11.57 14.05
CA ALA A 702 -2.95 -10.38 14.32
C ALA A 702 -2.15 -9.07 14.38
N HIS A 703 -0.82 -9.16 14.37
CA HIS A 703 0.10 -8.02 14.49
C HIS A 703 0.88 -7.82 13.19
N ASP A 704 1.33 -6.58 12.93
CA ASP A 704 2.17 -6.29 11.77
C ASP A 704 3.64 -6.66 12.04
N LYS A 705 4.49 -6.59 11.02
CA LYS A 705 5.89 -7.00 11.10
C LYS A 705 6.68 -6.26 12.18
N SER A 706 6.45 -4.96 12.37
CA SER A 706 7.10 -4.15 13.42
C SER A 706 6.79 -4.68 14.82
N ASP A 707 5.51 -4.88 15.12
CA ASP A 707 5.04 -5.42 16.39
C ASP A 707 5.62 -6.82 16.65
N VAL A 708 5.67 -7.67 15.62
CA VAL A 708 6.22 -9.02 15.72
C VAL A 708 7.71 -9.00 16.02
N GLN A 709 8.47 -8.02 15.51
CA GLN A 709 9.87 -7.80 15.86
C GLN A 709 10.04 -7.36 17.32
N GLU A 710 9.16 -6.50 17.83
CA GLU A 710 9.15 -6.12 19.25
C GLU A 710 8.86 -7.32 20.15
N ILE A 711 7.88 -8.16 19.77
CA ILE A 711 7.56 -9.40 20.47
C ILE A 711 8.76 -10.35 20.44
N ALA A 712 9.40 -10.53 19.28
CA ALA A 712 10.58 -11.40 19.14
C ALA A 712 11.76 -10.90 20.00
N THR A 713 11.99 -9.59 20.05
CA THR A 713 13.02 -8.97 20.89
C THR A 713 12.72 -9.15 22.38
N ALA A 714 11.46 -8.94 22.79
CA ALA A 714 11.03 -9.17 24.17
C ALA A 714 11.15 -10.66 24.56
N TYR A 715 10.88 -11.56 23.62
CA TYR A 715 11.02 -13.00 23.77
C TYR A 715 12.47 -13.40 24.01
N GLU A 716 13.37 -13.01 23.10
CA GLU A 716 14.79 -13.33 23.19
C GLU A 716 15.42 -12.76 24.45
N ARG A 717 15.09 -11.51 24.79
CA ARG A 717 15.57 -10.87 26.03
C ARG A 717 15.15 -11.60 27.31
N LYS A 718 13.97 -12.25 27.30
CA LYS A 718 13.41 -12.90 28.49
C LYS A 718 13.87 -14.35 28.63
N TYR A 719 14.03 -15.06 27.52
CA TYR A 719 14.27 -16.50 27.50
C TYR A 719 15.67 -16.89 27.02
N ASP A 720 16.50 -15.91 26.60
CA ASP A 720 17.83 -16.12 26.01
C ASP A 720 17.82 -17.08 24.80
N VAL A 721 16.65 -17.20 24.14
CA VAL A 721 16.42 -18.02 22.95
C VAL A 721 15.68 -17.16 21.91
N PRO A 722 16.18 -17.03 20.67
CA PRO A 722 15.47 -16.32 19.62
C PRO A 722 14.11 -16.96 19.33
N LEU A 723 13.05 -16.16 19.17
CA LEU A 723 11.69 -16.67 18.87
C LEU A 723 11.66 -17.59 17.64
N LYS A 724 12.47 -17.28 16.62
CA LYS A 724 12.62 -18.10 15.40
C LYS A 724 13.10 -19.52 15.70
N ALA A 725 13.97 -19.69 16.68
CA ALA A 725 14.50 -21.01 17.04
C ALA A 725 13.40 -21.89 17.63
N ASP A 726 12.60 -21.35 18.55
CA ASP A 726 11.49 -22.09 19.15
C ASP A 726 10.36 -22.35 18.14
N LEU A 727 10.04 -21.40 17.26
CA LEU A 727 9.14 -21.66 16.13
C LEU A 727 9.66 -22.80 15.24
N SER A 728 10.97 -22.85 15.01
CA SER A 728 11.60 -23.89 14.21
C SER A 728 11.58 -25.26 14.88
N LYS A 729 11.60 -25.30 16.22
CA LYS A 729 11.58 -26.52 17.03
C LYS A 729 10.15 -27.07 17.20
N TYR A 730 9.20 -26.21 17.56
CA TYR A 730 7.87 -26.62 18.00
C TYR A 730 6.82 -26.63 16.88
N CYS A 731 6.93 -25.76 15.87
CA CYS A 731 6.02 -25.76 14.72
C CYS A 731 6.47 -26.79 13.66
N LYS A 732 5.55 -27.22 12.78
CA LYS A 732 5.83 -28.21 11.71
C LYS A 732 5.35 -27.77 10.33
N GLY A 733 5.93 -28.37 9.29
CA GLY A 733 5.49 -28.23 7.89
C GLY A 733 5.45 -26.77 7.38
N ASN A 734 4.48 -26.48 6.49
CA ASN A 734 4.30 -25.14 5.93
C ASN A 734 3.85 -24.10 6.98
N TYR A 735 3.18 -24.53 8.05
CA TYR A 735 2.87 -23.67 9.19
C TYR A 735 4.15 -23.10 9.83
N LYS A 736 5.14 -23.96 10.13
CA LYS A 736 6.47 -23.53 10.57
C LYS A 736 7.14 -22.59 9.59
N ARG A 737 7.13 -22.94 8.30
CA ARG A 737 7.77 -22.12 7.25
C ARG A 737 7.15 -20.72 7.19
N LEU A 738 5.83 -20.62 7.22
CA LEU A 738 5.13 -19.33 7.22
C LEU A 738 5.38 -18.52 8.50
N ALA A 739 5.29 -19.16 9.68
CA ALA A 739 5.51 -18.48 10.95
C ALA A 739 6.93 -17.92 11.08
N VAL A 740 7.95 -18.72 10.72
CA VAL A 740 9.34 -18.26 10.73
C VAL A 740 9.57 -17.17 9.69
N ALA A 741 9.04 -17.34 8.47
CA ALA A 741 9.16 -16.34 7.42
C ALA A 741 8.51 -15.00 7.84
N TRP A 742 7.36 -15.02 8.51
CA TRP A 742 6.68 -13.82 8.99
C TRP A 742 7.52 -13.05 10.01
N VAL A 743 8.17 -13.76 10.94
CA VAL A 743 9.01 -13.18 12.01
C VAL A 743 10.35 -12.66 11.48
N ASP A 744 10.99 -13.39 10.57
CA ASP A 744 12.41 -13.16 10.20
C ASP A 744 12.57 -12.33 8.92
N LEU A 745 11.61 -12.38 8.00
CA LEU A 745 11.74 -11.71 6.71
C LEU A 745 11.25 -10.26 6.79
N PRO A 746 11.99 -9.31 6.19
CA PRO A 746 11.53 -7.93 6.12
C PRO A 746 10.35 -7.78 5.15
N ASP A 747 9.71 -6.62 5.18
CA ASP A 747 8.87 -6.20 4.06
C ASP A 747 9.77 -5.93 2.83
N GLN A 748 9.51 -6.65 1.74
CA GLN A 748 10.26 -6.54 0.50
C GLN A 748 10.08 -5.15 -0.15
N LEU A 749 8.96 -4.46 0.08
CA LEU A 749 8.73 -3.12 -0.47
C LEU A 749 9.64 -2.07 0.18
N GLU A 750 10.07 -2.29 1.43
CA GLU A 750 11.05 -1.44 2.10
C GLU A 750 12.48 -1.70 1.63
N GLN A 751 12.75 -2.92 1.16
CA GLN A 751 14.06 -3.41 0.71
C GLN A 751 13.99 -4.05 -0.71
N PRO A 752 13.63 -3.32 -1.78
CA PRO A 752 13.33 -3.89 -3.09
C PRO A 752 14.44 -4.74 -3.72
N THR A 753 15.70 -4.39 -3.46
CA THR A 753 16.88 -5.05 -4.04
C THR A 753 17.36 -6.24 -3.22
N ARG A 754 16.86 -6.42 -1.99
CA ARG A 754 17.26 -7.54 -1.14
C ARG A 754 16.59 -8.79 -1.69
N LYS A 755 17.39 -9.74 -2.18
CA LYS A 755 16.89 -11.07 -2.52
C LYS A 755 16.40 -11.74 -1.23
N ILE A 756 15.10 -12.01 -1.14
CA ILE A 756 14.53 -12.74 -0.01
C ILE A 756 14.50 -14.23 -0.35
N GLU A 757 15.31 -15.00 0.37
CA GLU A 757 15.29 -16.45 0.31
C GLU A 757 14.44 -16.97 1.46
N LEU A 758 13.42 -17.77 1.12
CA LEU A 758 12.62 -18.44 2.12
C LEU A 758 13.49 -19.50 2.81
N PRO A 759 13.41 -19.61 4.14
CA PRO A 759 14.10 -20.69 4.83
C PRO A 759 13.53 -22.03 4.38
N ASP A 760 14.42 -22.92 3.92
CA ASP A 760 14.05 -24.28 3.55
C ASP A 760 13.84 -25.15 4.80
N THR A 761 13.31 -26.35 4.62
CA THR A 761 12.99 -27.21 5.77
C THR A 761 14.24 -27.70 6.50
N GLU A 762 15.36 -27.84 5.80
CA GLU A 762 16.59 -28.42 6.34
C GLU A 762 17.39 -27.41 7.15
N SER A 763 17.54 -26.19 6.64
CA SER A 763 18.10 -25.05 7.37
C SER A 763 17.34 -24.79 8.67
N LEU A 764 16.01 -24.84 8.65
CA LEU A 764 15.21 -24.69 9.87
C LEU A 764 15.33 -25.89 10.83
N LYS A 765 15.70 -27.09 10.37
CA LYS A 765 16.02 -28.19 11.29
C LYS A 765 17.38 -27.96 11.94
N GLN A 766 18.39 -27.61 11.15
CA GLN A 766 19.73 -27.32 11.65
C GLN A 766 19.71 -26.16 12.65
N GLU A 767 18.88 -25.14 12.42
CA GLU A 767 18.72 -24.01 13.33
C GLU A 767 18.05 -24.44 14.64
N ALA A 768 17.01 -25.28 14.57
CA ALA A 768 16.40 -25.90 15.76
C ALA A 768 17.40 -26.79 16.52
N GLU A 769 18.22 -27.57 15.83
CA GLU A 769 19.26 -28.44 16.41
C GLU A 769 20.41 -27.64 17.04
N ARG A 770 20.82 -26.51 16.44
CA ARG A 770 21.81 -25.61 17.03
C ARG A 770 21.28 -24.92 18.29
N ALA A 771 20.01 -24.54 18.28
CA ALA A 771 19.34 -24.01 19.46
C ALA A 771 19.20 -25.10 20.55
N ALA A 772 18.84 -26.33 20.17
CA ALA A 772 18.80 -27.48 21.07
C ALA A 772 20.18 -27.89 21.59
N GLY A 773 21.25 -27.74 20.80
CA GLY A 773 22.63 -27.97 21.24
C GLY A 773 23.17 -26.90 22.20
N LYS A 774 22.46 -25.77 22.31
CA LYS A 774 22.62 -24.77 23.37
C LYS A 774 21.62 -24.98 24.52
N GLU A 775 20.85 -26.07 24.52
CA GLU A 775 19.94 -26.37 25.64
C GLU A 775 20.73 -26.52 26.93
N ARG A 776 20.47 -25.53 27.78
CA ARG A 776 20.31 -25.64 29.21
C ARG A 776 19.82 -27.04 29.62
N SER A 777 20.51 -27.66 30.57
CA SER A 777 20.24 -29.01 31.08
C SER A 777 18.85 -29.10 31.74
N GLU A 778 18.32 -30.30 32.03
CA GLU A 778 17.10 -30.43 32.86
C GLU A 778 17.23 -29.70 34.23
N ALA A 779 18.47 -29.51 34.73
CA ALA A 779 18.74 -28.70 35.93
C ALA A 779 18.58 -27.19 35.73
N ASP A 780 18.52 -26.73 34.48
CA ASP A 780 18.25 -25.36 34.08
C ASP A 780 16.77 -25.09 33.80
N ASP A 781 15.97 -26.12 33.52
CA ASP A 781 14.50 -26.07 33.53
C ASP A 781 13.97 -26.00 34.98
N ASP A 782 14.68 -26.59 35.96
CA ASP A 782 14.44 -26.35 37.40
C ASP A 782 14.69 -24.87 37.80
N LEU A 783 15.32 -24.07 36.92
CA LEU A 783 15.47 -22.61 37.09
C LEU A 783 14.33 -21.81 36.42
N ASP A 784 13.35 -22.44 35.78
CA ASP A 784 12.12 -21.82 35.27
C ASP A 784 10.94 -21.93 36.27
N ASP A 785 11.18 -22.47 37.47
CA ASP A 785 10.36 -22.24 38.67
C ASP A 785 10.46 -20.77 39.15
N ASP A 786 10.20 -19.80 38.25
CA ASP A 786 9.86 -18.43 38.62
C ASP A 786 8.51 -18.37 39.37
N ASP A 787 7.78 -19.49 39.38
CA ASP A 787 6.69 -19.79 40.31
C ASP A 787 7.21 -20.60 41.53
N GLU A 788 8.40 -20.30 42.09
CA GLU A 788 8.58 -20.64 43.51
C GLU A 788 7.46 -19.92 44.26
N ASP A 789 6.42 -20.66 44.66
CA ASP A 789 5.28 -20.10 45.36
C ASP A 789 5.77 -19.53 46.68
N VAL A 790 6.06 -18.24 46.64
CA VAL A 790 6.71 -17.53 47.71
C VAL A 790 5.76 -17.33 48.89
N SER A 791 4.45 -17.60 48.68
CA SER A 791 3.46 -17.72 49.76
C SER A 791 3.73 -18.93 50.67
N ASN A 792 4.48 -19.92 50.17
CA ASN A 792 4.81 -21.15 50.87
C ASN A 792 6.28 -21.18 51.36
N ILE A 793 6.92 -20.00 51.51
CA ILE A 793 8.21 -19.90 52.18
C ILE A 793 8.01 -20.31 53.66
N PRO A 794 8.72 -21.35 54.13
CA PRO A 794 8.66 -21.75 55.53
C PRO A 794 9.10 -20.59 56.42
N LYS A 795 8.54 -20.46 57.63
CA LYS A 795 9.01 -19.45 58.59
C LYS A 795 10.53 -19.57 58.78
N PRO A 796 11.25 -18.48 59.05
CA PRO A 796 12.69 -18.51 59.32
C PRO A 796 13.09 -19.62 60.32
N SER A 797 12.21 -19.91 61.29
CA SER A 797 12.36 -20.94 62.32
C SER A 797 12.31 -22.39 61.82
N SER A 798 11.90 -22.61 60.57
CA SER A 798 11.78 -23.92 59.96
C SER A 798 13.10 -24.42 59.36
N PRO A 799 13.47 -25.69 59.56
CA PRO A 799 14.60 -26.32 58.85
C PRO A 799 14.48 -26.23 57.32
N LEU A 800 13.26 -26.17 56.79
CA LEU A 800 12.99 -26.06 55.35
C LEU A 800 13.34 -24.67 54.79
N TYR A 801 13.28 -23.61 55.61
CA TYR A 801 13.66 -22.26 55.19
C TYR A 801 15.14 -22.20 54.84
N LYS A 802 15.98 -22.81 55.68
CA LYS A 802 17.44 -22.87 55.49
C LYS A 802 17.81 -23.65 54.22
N ALA A 803 17.10 -24.75 53.94
CA ALA A 803 17.25 -25.49 52.70
C ALA A 803 16.92 -24.63 51.46
N LYS A 804 15.93 -23.73 51.56
CA LYS A 804 15.59 -22.78 50.51
C LYS A 804 16.65 -21.70 50.32
N VAL A 805 17.13 -21.05 51.38
CA VAL A 805 18.19 -20.02 51.29
C VAL A 805 19.45 -20.60 50.63
N ARG A 806 19.82 -21.84 50.98
CA ARG A 806 20.93 -22.55 50.34
C ARG A 806 20.67 -22.87 48.87
N LYS A 807 19.43 -23.27 48.52
CA LYS A 807 19.02 -23.49 47.13
C LYS A 807 19.19 -22.20 46.31
N TRP A 808 18.70 -21.07 46.81
CA TRP A 808 18.83 -19.78 46.11
C TRP A 808 20.27 -19.31 45.98
N THR A 809 21.10 -19.50 47.01
CA THR A 809 22.54 -19.19 46.99
C THR A 809 23.25 -19.94 45.86
N ARG A 810 22.97 -21.25 45.73
CA ARG A 810 23.50 -22.06 44.64
C ARG A 810 22.98 -21.63 43.26
N LYS A 811 21.67 -21.37 43.16
CA LYS A 811 21.02 -20.97 41.89
C LYS A 811 21.52 -19.60 41.40
N LEU A 812 21.85 -18.68 42.31
CA LEU A 812 22.47 -17.41 41.95
C LEU A 812 23.85 -17.62 41.32
N ASN A 813 24.70 -18.44 41.93
CA ASN A 813 26.04 -18.72 41.40
C ASN A 813 25.97 -19.35 40.00
N GLN A 814 25.07 -20.33 39.81
CA GLN A 814 24.81 -20.92 38.49
C GLN A 814 24.34 -19.89 37.46
N ALA A 815 23.45 -18.97 37.86
CA ALA A 815 22.98 -17.90 36.97
C ALA A 815 24.09 -16.92 36.58
N ASN A 816 24.98 -16.58 37.51
CA ASN A 816 26.15 -15.72 37.24
C ASN A 816 27.14 -16.42 36.29
N GLU A 817 27.44 -17.71 36.53
CA GLU A 817 28.33 -18.51 35.67
C GLU A 817 27.80 -18.66 34.24
N ALA A 818 26.48 -18.79 34.10
CA ALA A 818 25.80 -18.89 32.81
C ALA A 818 25.62 -17.52 32.10
N GLY A 819 26.01 -16.41 32.72
CA GLY A 819 25.75 -15.06 32.18
C GLY A 819 24.27 -14.66 32.15
N ALA A 820 23.41 -15.37 32.88
CA ALA A 820 21.95 -15.15 32.90
C ALA A 820 21.58 -13.95 33.79
N VAL A 821 21.78 -12.74 33.26
CA VAL A 821 21.69 -11.46 34.01
C VAL A 821 20.40 -11.31 34.81
N TYR A 822 19.25 -11.67 34.21
CA TYR A 822 17.94 -11.53 34.85
C TYR A 822 17.72 -12.54 35.98
N LYS A 823 18.02 -13.82 35.74
CA LYS A 823 17.92 -14.87 36.79
C LYS A 823 18.85 -14.57 37.96
N ALA A 824 20.04 -14.07 37.65
CA ALA A 824 20.96 -13.61 38.67
C ALA A 824 20.38 -12.45 39.49
N ALA A 825 19.70 -11.48 38.84
CA ALA A 825 19.02 -10.39 39.57
C ALA A 825 17.88 -10.90 40.46
N TYR A 826 17.10 -11.88 40.00
CA TYR A 826 16.03 -12.50 40.77
C TYR A 826 16.53 -13.21 42.03
N TYR A 827 17.52 -14.11 41.91
CA TYR A 827 18.05 -14.83 43.07
C TYR A 827 18.82 -13.92 44.04
N ARG A 828 19.47 -12.85 43.54
CA ARG A 828 20.01 -11.79 44.41
C ARG A 828 18.92 -11.22 45.30
N ARG A 829 17.79 -10.81 44.71
CA ARG A 829 16.68 -10.23 45.47
C ARG A 829 16.10 -11.19 46.50
N LEU A 830 15.93 -12.47 46.17
CA LEU A 830 15.47 -13.47 47.14
C LEU A 830 16.42 -13.60 48.34
N LEU A 831 17.73 -13.60 48.13
CA LEU A 831 18.73 -13.72 49.20
C LEU A 831 18.79 -12.49 50.10
N ILE A 832 18.47 -11.30 49.57
CA ILE A 832 18.36 -10.08 50.36
C ILE A 832 17.03 -10.04 51.13
N SER A 833 15.92 -10.42 50.50
CA SER A 833 14.59 -10.42 51.14
C SER A 833 14.40 -11.54 52.18
N TYR A 834 15.17 -12.61 52.08
CA TYR A 834 15.07 -13.79 52.93
C TYR A 834 16.46 -14.22 53.45
N PRO A 835 17.06 -13.44 54.36
CA PRO A 835 18.35 -13.77 54.97
C PRO A 835 18.25 -15.03 55.85
N PRO A 836 19.38 -15.70 56.14
CA PRO A 836 19.41 -16.95 56.92
C PRO A 836 18.94 -16.80 58.37
N CYS A 837 18.86 -15.57 58.89
CA CYS A 837 18.33 -15.24 60.22
C CYS A 837 17.19 -14.20 60.10
N PRO A 838 16.32 -14.04 61.10
CA PRO A 838 15.25 -13.05 61.05
C PRO A 838 15.80 -11.61 61.03
N PRO A 839 15.12 -10.66 60.36
CA PRO A 839 15.42 -9.24 60.49
C PRO A 839 15.43 -8.80 61.97
N GLY A 840 16.40 -7.96 62.34
CA GLY A 840 16.66 -7.54 63.73
C GLY A 840 17.59 -8.46 64.52
N ASN A 841 18.01 -9.60 63.97
CA ASN A 841 18.97 -10.48 64.63
C ASN A 841 20.37 -9.84 64.73
N ALA A 842 21.03 -10.01 65.88
CA ALA A 842 22.34 -9.45 66.17
C ALA A 842 23.41 -9.83 65.14
N LEU A 843 23.34 -11.03 64.55
CA LEU A 843 24.25 -11.47 63.50
C LEU A 843 24.08 -10.68 62.20
N LEU A 844 22.85 -10.35 61.80
CA LEU A 844 22.62 -9.53 60.61
C LEU A 844 23.02 -8.07 60.84
N ILE A 845 22.79 -7.56 62.05
CA ILE A 845 23.20 -6.20 62.43
C ILE A 845 24.73 -6.10 62.41
N GLY A 846 25.43 -7.04 63.05
CA GLY A 846 26.89 -7.11 63.05
C GLY A 846 27.47 -7.27 61.63
N TYR A 847 26.84 -8.08 60.79
CA TYR A 847 27.26 -8.24 59.39
C TYR A 847 27.17 -6.93 58.60
N VAL A 848 26.05 -6.22 58.73
CA VAL A 848 25.82 -4.93 58.05
C VAL A 848 26.81 -3.88 58.54
N GLU A 849 27.13 -3.86 59.83
CA GLU A 849 28.16 -2.98 60.38
C GLU A 849 29.54 -3.31 59.82
N ALA A 850 29.86 -4.59 59.67
CA ALA A 850 31.11 -5.02 59.06
C ALA A 850 31.20 -4.64 57.57
N LEU A 851 30.11 -4.82 56.81
CA LEU A 851 30.01 -4.36 55.41
C LEU A 851 30.15 -2.84 55.29
N GLN A 852 29.57 -2.09 56.23
CA GLN A 852 29.68 -0.63 56.29
C GLN A 852 31.12 -0.19 56.57
N ALA A 853 31.82 -0.85 57.49
CA ALA A 853 33.22 -0.57 57.76
C ALA A 853 34.10 -0.87 56.52
N GLU A 854 33.91 -2.03 55.90
CA GLU A 854 34.77 -2.47 54.79
C GLU A 854 34.52 -1.73 53.48
N PHE A 855 33.27 -1.64 53.02
CA PHE A 855 32.94 -1.12 51.70
C PHE A 855 32.56 0.36 51.67
N VAL A 856 32.28 0.98 52.83
CA VAL A 856 31.93 2.42 52.89
C VAL A 856 32.97 3.23 53.65
N ASN A 857 33.48 2.73 54.78
CA ASN A 857 34.47 3.46 55.57
C ASN A 857 35.92 3.17 55.10
N GLY A 858 36.13 2.11 54.31
CA GLY A 858 37.41 1.77 53.68
C GLY A 858 38.31 0.87 54.53
N ASP A 859 37.77 0.23 55.56
CA ASP A 859 38.50 -0.64 56.48
C ASP A 859 38.56 -2.08 55.91
N ALA A 860 39.58 -2.37 55.11
CA ALA A 860 39.69 -3.66 54.39
C ALA A 860 39.78 -4.87 55.34
N GLY A 861 39.03 -5.94 55.04
CA GLY A 861 39.07 -7.21 55.76
C GLY A 861 38.14 -7.32 56.99
N ILE A 862 37.39 -6.26 57.32
CA ILE A 862 36.53 -6.24 58.52
C ILE A 862 35.39 -7.25 58.46
N VAL A 863 34.80 -7.53 57.29
CA VAL A 863 33.76 -8.56 57.15
C VAL A 863 34.32 -9.94 57.50
N LYS A 864 35.55 -10.22 57.08
CA LYS A 864 36.22 -11.47 57.38
C LYS A 864 36.56 -11.59 58.88
N GLU A 865 37.12 -10.55 59.47
CA GLU A 865 37.42 -10.52 60.91
C GLU A 865 36.15 -10.67 61.77
N TRP A 866 35.07 -9.97 61.37
CA TRP A 866 33.77 -10.10 62.02
C TRP A 866 33.25 -11.55 61.93
N LEU A 867 33.27 -12.16 60.74
CA LEU A 867 32.78 -13.53 60.54
C LEU A 867 33.60 -14.57 61.33
N GLU A 868 34.92 -14.37 61.44
CA GLU A 868 35.81 -15.21 62.26
C GLU A 868 35.53 -15.06 63.76
N SER A 869 35.03 -13.89 64.20
CA SER A 869 34.67 -13.60 65.60
C SER A 869 33.31 -14.15 66.03
N VAL A 870 32.43 -14.51 65.09
CA VAL A 870 31.12 -15.11 65.38
C VAL A 870 31.31 -16.53 65.93
N ASP A 871 30.83 -16.79 67.14
CA ASP A 871 30.92 -18.11 67.78
C ASP A 871 29.93 -19.10 67.15
N ASP A 872 30.33 -20.37 67.02
CA ASP A 872 29.49 -21.43 66.45
C ASP A 872 28.16 -21.60 67.23
N SER A 873 28.13 -21.26 68.52
CA SER A 873 26.94 -21.26 69.37
C SER A 873 26.03 -20.05 69.20
N GLU A 874 26.53 -18.91 68.71
CA GLU A 874 25.70 -17.75 68.36
C GLU A 874 24.89 -17.99 67.08
N VAL A 875 25.34 -18.96 66.28
CA VAL A 875 24.64 -19.43 65.09
C VAL A 875 23.58 -20.49 65.49
N GLY A 876 23.60 -21.09 66.70
CA GLY A 876 22.60 -22.09 67.13
C GLY A 876 22.35 -22.30 68.65
N ASP A 877 21.06 -22.21 69.02
CA ASP A 877 20.34 -22.65 70.25
C ASP A 877 20.22 -21.56 71.35
N ASP A 878 19.08 -21.21 71.98
CA ASP A 878 17.87 -21.97 72.37
C ASP A 878 16.52 -21.42 71.85
N GLU A 879 16.47 -20.32 71.07
CA GLU A 879 15.22 -19.84 70.44
C GLU A 879 15.36 -19.42 68.96
N GLY A 880 16.50 -19.64 68.29
CA GLY A 880 16.70 -19.21 66.88
C GLY A 880 17.82 -19.91 66.09
N GLU A 881 17.43 -20.60 65.00
CA GLU A 881 17.91 -20.37 63.62
C GLU A 881 19.43 -20.20 63.32
N VAL A 882 20.28 -21.26 63.21
CA VAL A 882 20.98 -21.79 61.99
C VAL A 882 21.97 -22.90 62.45
N LYS A 883 21.71 -24.21 62.25
CA LYS A 883 22.54 -25.26 62.91
C LYS A 883 23.93 -25.53 62.29
N SER A 884 24.46 -24.64 61.45
CA SER A 884 25.74 -24.83 60.76
C SER A 884 26.33 -23.50 60.29
N LYS A 885 27.43 -23.07 60.94
CA LYS A 885 28.21 -21.89 60.56
C LYS A 885 28.63 -21.90 59.08
N ALA A 886 28.92 -23.08 58.53
CA ALA A 886 29.29 -23.24 57.12
C ALA A 886 28.21 -22.74 56.12
N VAL A 887 26.92 -22.87 56.45
CA VAL A 887 25.83 -22.37 55.59
C VAL A 887 25.72 -20.84 55.67
N PHE A 888 25.97 -20.28 56.85
CA PHE A 888 26.00 -18.84 57.07
C PHE A 888 27.21 -18.20 56.37
N GLU A 889 28.37 -18.84 56.43
CA GLU A 889 29.59 -18.43 55.69
C GLU A 889 29.39 -18.44 54.18
N GLU A 890 28.74 -19.47 53.61
CA GLU A 890 28.43 -19.55 52.17
C GLU A 890 27.54 -18.38 51.72
N TRP A 891 26.53 -18.03 52.52
CA TRP A 891 25.64 -16.91 52.26
C TRP A 891 26.34 -15.54 52.43
N VAL A 892 27.15 -15.38 53.48
CA VAL A 892 27.97 -14.17 53.70
C VAL A 892 28.92 -13.94 52.54
N ALA A 893 29.63 -14.97 52.09
CA ALA A 893 30.54 -14.86 50.95
C ALA A 893 29.83 -14.36 49.67
N VAL A 894 28.68 -14.97 49.35
CA VAL A 894 27.91 -14.61 48.14
C VAL A 894 27.34 -13.20 48.26
N THR A 895 26.78 -12.81 49.41
CA THR A 895 26.21 -11.46 49.59
C THR A 895 27.28 -10.38 49.72
N THR A 896 28.46 -10.68 50.28
CA THR A 896 29.61 -9.76 50.29
C THR A 896 30.12 -9.52 48.88
N ALA A 897 30.20 -10.56 48.05
CA ALA A 897 30.55 -10.42 46.64
C ALA A 897 29.55 -9.54 45.87
N MET A 898 28.24 -9.63 46.19
CA MET A 898 27.24 -8.73 45.60
C MET A 898 27.52 -7.25 45.91
N VAL A 899 28.00 -6.94 47.13
CA VAL A 899 28.36 -5.58 47.53
C VAL A 899 29.66 -5.15 46.85
N ALA A 900 30.66 -6.02 46.81
CA ALA A 900 31.94 -5.76 46.14
C ALA A 900 31.78 -5.49 44.62
N ASP A 901 30.83 -6.17 43.98
CA ASP A 901 30.53 -6.03 42.55
C ASP A 901 29.48 -4.93 42.23
N ASP A 902 29.17 -4.06 43.20
CA ASP A 902 28.15 -3.00 43.12
C ASP A 902 26.76 -3.50 42.66
N LYS A 903 26.40 -4.74 42.99
CA LYS A 903 25.10 -5.34 42.65
C LYS A 903 24.02 -5.06 43.69
N VAL A 904 24.40 -4.82 44.94
CA VAL A 904 23.52 -4.48 46.07
C VAL A 904 24.26 -3.47 46.95
N SER A 905 23.58 -2.43 47.44
CA SER A 905 24.23 -1.43 48.31
C SER A 905 24.16 -1.81 49.79
N VAL A 906 25.17 -1.43 50.58
CA VAL A 906 25.14 -1.63 52.05
C VAL A 906 23.93 -0.92 52.68
N LYS A 907 23.52 0.23 52.12
CA LYS A 907 22.34 0.99 52.56
C LYS A 907 21.05 0.20 52.40
N GLU A 908 20.90 -0.54 51.31
CA GLU A 908 19.76 -1.39 51.00
C GLU A 908 19.68 -2.57 51.98
N MET A 909 20.79 -3.29 52.19
CA MET A 909 20.86 -4.38 53.17
C MET A 909 20.54 -3.91 54.59
N LYS A 910 21.07 -2.74 54.98
CA LYS A 910 20.79 -2.11 56.27
C LYS A 910 19.31 -1.80 56.46
N ALA A 911 18.65 -1.26 55.44
CA ALA A 911 17.23 -0.95 55.50
C ALA A 911 16.38 -2.22 55.68
N GLN A 912 16.75 -3.30 55.00
CA GLN A 912 15.98 -4.54 54.95
C GLN A 912 16.13 -5.38 56.22
N TRP A 913 17.30 -5.39 56.85
CA TRP A 913 17.59 -6.31 57.96
C TRP A 913 17.49 -5.71 59.37
N SER A 914 17.19 -4.41 59.50
CA SER A 914 17.21 -3.69 60.80
C SER A 914 15.83 -3.53 61.50
N LYS A 915 14.74 -4.19 61.08
CA LYS A 915 13.39 -4.02 61.68
C LYS A 915 12.77 -5.33 62.20
N GLU A 916 12.20 -5.32 63.40
CA GLU A 916 11.23 -6.34 63.86
C GLU A 916 9.87 -6.15 63.14
N ARG A 917 9.25 -7.24 62.66
CA ARG A 917 7.84 -7.22 62.22
C ARG A 917 6.95 -6.95 63.43
N GLU A 918 6.25 -5.82 63.48
CA GLU A 918 5.19 -5.58 64.46
C GLU A 918 4.06 -6.62 64.29
N THR A 919 3.96 -7.58 65.20
CA THR A 919 2.76 -8.40 65.37
C THR A 919 1.66 -7.55 65.99
N LYS A 920 0.62 -7.19 65.22
CA LYS A 920 -0.61 -6.61 65.77
C LYS A 920 -1.58 -7.69 66.23
N SER A 921 -2.06 -7.45 67.44
CA SER A 921 -2.96 -8.20 68.30
C SER A 921 -4.34 -8.48 67.70
N ASP A 922 -4.92 -9.61 68.15
CA ASP A 922 -6.33 -9.97 68.04
C ASP A 922 -7.28 -8.76 68.22
N VAL A 923 -8.05 -8.44 67.18
CA VAL A 923 -9.26 -7.65 67.30
C VAL A 923 -10.44 -8.52 66.87
N SER A 924 -11.32 -8.74 67.82
CA SER A 924 -12.55 -9.51 67.72
C SER A 924 -13.50 -8.99 66.62
N ILE A 925 -14.01 -9.95 65.87
CA ILE A 925 -15.00 -9.87 64.80
C ILE A 925 -16.26 -9.09 65.23
N GLY A 926 -16.54 -7.97 64.54
CA GLY A 926 -17.87 -7.38 64.48
C GLY A 926 -18.59 -7.86 63.21
N LYS A 927 -19.59 -8.73 63.36
CA LYS A 927 -20.48 -9.13 62.25
C LYS A 927 -21.36 -7.95 61.83
N GLY A 928 -20.98 -7.26 60.76
CA GLY A 928 -21.88 -6.37 60.01
C GLY A 928 -22.49 -7.13 58.83
N LYS A 929 -23.80 -7.35 58.86
CA LYS A 929 -24.57 -7.76 57.67
C LYS A 929 -24.62 -6.57 56.71
N TYR A 930 -24.18 -6.77 55.48
CA TYR A 930 -24.41 -5.82 54.39
C TYR A 930 -25.75 -6.16 53.73
N GLU A 931 -26.66 -5.18 53.67
CA GLU A 931 -27.91 -5.24 52.91
C GLU A 931 -27.67 -4.65 51.51
N GLU A 932 -28.23 -5.30 50.49
CA GLU A 932 -28.19 -4.85 49.09
C GLU A 932 -28.85 -3.47 48.93
N PRO A 933 -28.29 -2.55 48.11
CA PRO A 933 -29.05 -1.39 47.68
C PRO A 933 -30.06 -1.78 46.59
N GLU A 934 -31.35 -1.65 46.90
CA GLU A 934 -32.45 -1.71 45.93
C GLU A 934 -32.29 -0.59 44.88
N TYR A 935 -32.13 -0.98 43.61
CA TYR A 935 -32.19 -0.08 42.47
C TYR A 935 -33.62 -0.02 41.91
N THR A 936 -34.24 1.16 41.94
CA THR A 936 -35.52 1.42 41.26
C THR A 936 -35.28 2.01 39.86
N PRO A 937 -35.85 1.43 38.80
CA PRO A 937 -35.68 1.96 37.44
C PRO A 937 -36.50 3.24 37.25
N GLN A 938 -35.83 4.33 36.85
CA GLN A 938 -36.51 5.52 36.34
C GLN A 938 -36.84 5.32 34.86
N TYR A 939 -38.13 5.17 34.57
CA TYR A 939 -38.67 5.21 33.20
C TYR A 939 -38.74 6.65 32.71
N VAL A 940 -38.04 6.96 31.62
CA VAL A 940 -38.33 8.16 30.82
C VAL A 940 -39.45 7.80 29.85
N VAL A 941 -40.60 8.44 30.05
CA VAL A 941 -41.82 8.29 29.24
C VAL A 941 -41.62 8.96 27.88
N GLN A 942 -41.78 8.20 26.79
CA GLN A 942 -41.94 8.75 25.45
C GLN A 942 -43.35 9.37 25.29
N PRO A 943 -43.50 10.53 24.64
CA PRO A 943 -44.82 10.99 24.19
C PRO A 943 -45.25 10.29 22.89
N THR A 944 -46.47 9.74 22.89
CA THR A 944 -47.19 9.20 21.70
C THR A 944 -48.03 10.30 21.02
N PRO A 945 -48.58 10.11 19.79
CA PRO A 945 -48.54 11.09 18.71
C PRO A 945 -49.82 11.92 18.57
N ALA A 946 -49.71 13.13 18.03
CA ALA A 946 -50.86 13.89 17.53
C ALA A 946 -51.00 13.69 16.01
N ALA A 947 -52.25 13.54 15.57
CA ALA A 947 -52.64 13.14 14.22
C ALA A 947 -52.52 14.26 13.17
N ALA A 948 -52.06 13.83 11.98
CA ALA A 948 -52.33 14.28 10.60
C ALA A 948 -52.59 15.78 10.30
N GLN A 949 -51.62 16.37 9.61
CA GLN A 949 -51.86 17.37 8.54
C GLN A 949 -51.28 16.85 7.21
N PRO A 950 -51.86 17.21 6.05
CA PRO A 950 -51.51 16.61 4.76
C PRO A 950 -50.04 16.87 4.40
N PRO A 951 -49.39 15.93 3.68
CA PRO A 951 -47.95 15.99 3.46
C PRO A 951 -47.58 17.23 2.62
N PRO A 952 -46.58 18.02 3.04
CA PRO A 952 -45.85 18.88 2.13
C PRO A 952 -45.09 18.01 1.12
N GLN A 953 -45.01 18.48 -0.13
CA GLN A 953 -44.38 17.80 -1.25
C GLN A 953 -42.93 17.37 -0.94
N PRO A 954 -42.46 16.20 -1.42
CA PRO A 954 -41.12 15.72 -1.11
C PRO A 954 -40.06 16.58 -1.80
N GLY A 955 -39.30 17.34 -1.01
CA GLY A 955 -38.08 17.99 -1.44
C GLY A 955 -36.98 16.94 -1.62
N GLY A 956 -36.72 16.54 -2.87
CA GLY A 956 -35.53 15.74 -3.19
C GLY A 956 -34.27 16.61 -3.15
N VAL A 957 -33.13 15.99 -2.83
CA VAL A 957 -31.82 16.64 -2.93
C VAL A 957 -31.40 16.63 -4.40
N GLN A 958 -31.11 17.80 -4.98
CA GLN A 958 -30.50 17.87 -6.31
C GLN A 958 -29.04 17.49 -6.20
N LEU A 959 -28.64 16.47 -6.96
CA LEU A 959 -27.26 16.05 -7.12
C LEU A 959 -26.80 16.34 -8.54
N THR A 960 -25.51 16.62 -8.72
CA THR A 960 -24.87 16.84 -10.02
C THR A 960 -23.97 15.65 -10.31
N ALA A 961 -24.05 15.07 -11.52
CA ALA A 961 -23.16 14.01 -11.97
C ALA A 961 -22.49 14.40 -13.31
N THR A 962 -21.24 13.99 -13.48
CA THR A 962 -20.47 14.12 -14.71
C THR A 962 -20.54 12.82 -15.50
N VAL A 963 -20.79 12.90 -16.80
CA VAL A 963 -20.84 11.72 -17.68
C VAL A 963 -19.42 11.12 -17.80
N PRO A 964 -19.19 9.86 -17.40
CA PRO A 964 -17.88 9.21 -17.50
C PRO A 964 -17.50 8.91 -18.95
N TYR A 965 -16.20 8.79 -19.22
CA TYR A 965 -15.70 8.34 -20.52
C TYR A 965 -16.22 6.92 -20.84
N GLY A 966 -16.84 6.77 -22.01
CA GLY A 966 -17.45 5.50 -22.46
C GLY A 966 -18.93 5.31 -22.13
N VAL A 967 -19.59 6.26 -21.45
CA VAL A 967 -21.04 6.25 -21.20
C VAL A 967 -21.73 7.29 -22.08
N PHE A 968 -22.79 6.88 -22.80
CA PHE A 968 -23.51 7.74 -23.75
C PHE A 968 -24.93 8.08 -23.27
N GLY A 969 -25.51 9.15 -23.83
CA GLY A 969 -26.91 9.51 -23.62
C GLY A 969 -27.87 8.32 -23.78
N GLY A 970 -28.64 8.02 -22.72
CA GLY A 970 -29.54 6.88 -22.63
C GLY A 970 -29.00 5.66 -21.87
N GLN A 971 -27.70 5.61 -21.52
CA GLN A 971 -27.14 4.56 -20.68
C GLN A 971 -27.27 4.88 -19.18
N GLN A 972 -27.31 3.84 -18.34
CA GLN A 972 -27.32 3.98 -16.88
C GLN A 972 -25.90 4.05 -16.34
N MET A 973 -25.69 4.96 -15.38
CA MET A 973 -24.46 5.09 -14.61
C MET A 973 -24.76 5.08 -13.11
N GLN A 974 -23.78 4.65 -12.32
CA GLN A 974 -23.85 4.68 -10.86
C GLN A 974 -23.28 5.99 -10.33
N VAL A 975 -24.00 6.63 -9.41
CA VAL A 975 -23.58 7.85 -8.72
C VAL A 975 -23.74 7.63 -7.22
N THR A 976 -22.70 7.86 -6.44
CA THR A 976 -22.76 7.75 -4.97
C THR A 976 -23.25 9.06 -4.38
N ALA A 977 -24.36 9.03 -3.65
CA ALA A 977 -24.88 10.18 -2.93
C ALA A 977 -24.01 10.51 -1.69
N PRO A 978 -24.06 11.75 -1.16
CA PRO A 978 -23.23 12.17 -0.01
C PRO A 978 -23.41 11.33 1.27
N ASN A 979 -24.48 10.56 1.37
CA ASN A 979 -24.75 9.63 2.48
C ASN A 979 -24.18 8.22 2.24
N GLY A 980 -23.38 8.02 1.17
CA GLY A 980 -22.78 6.74 0.80
C GLY A 980 -23.71 5.80 0.02
N GLN A 981 -24.93 6.21 -0.33
CA GLN A 981 -25.86 5.38 -1.08
C GLN A 981 -25.59 5.45 -2.59
N THR A 982 -25.43 4.31 -3.25
CA THR A 982 -25.27 4.24 -4.71
C THR A 982 -26.63 4.36 -5.42
N LEU A 983 -26.74 5.32 -6.34
CA LEU A 983 -27.93 5.60 -7.15
C LEU A 983 -27.66 5.24 -8.62
N GLN A 984 -28.64 4.62 -9.28
CA GLN A 984 -28.60 4.38 -10.72
C GLN A 984 -29.30 5.53 -11.45
N VAL A 985 -28.59 6.19 -12.36
CA VAL A 985 -29.06 7.38 -13.07
C VAL A 985 -28.86 7.21 -14.56
N THR A 986 -29.90 7.49 -15.35
CA THR A 986 -29.79 7.46 -16.82
C THR A 986 -29.26 8.79 -17.33
N VAL A 987 -28.22 8.72 -18.16
CA VAL A 987 -27.65 9.92 -18.80
C VAL A 987 -28.66 10.51 -19.79
N PRO A 988 -28.99 11.82 -19.69
CA PRO A 988 -29.83 12.49 -20.67
C PRO A 988 -29.32 12.35 -22.11
N GLN A 989 -30.24 12.23 -23.06
CA GLN A 989 -29.91 12.13 -24.49
C GLN A 989 -29.12 13.37 -24.97
N GLY A 990 -28.04 13.13 -25.73
CA GLY A 990 -27.20 14.20 -26.31
C GLY A 990 -26.02 14.66 -25.44
N LEU A 991 -25.84 14.11 -24.24
CA LEU A 991 -24.65 14.38 -23.41
C LEU A 991 -23.52 13.38 -23.72
N VAL A 992 -22.29 13.89 -23.76
CA VAL A 992 -21.05 13.14 -23.96
C VAL A 992 -20.17 13.20 -22.71
N ALA A 993 -19.09 12.42 -22.70
CA ALA A 993 -18.14 12.38 -21.58
C ALA A 993 -17.65 13.79 -21.20
N GLY A 994 -17.62 14.09 -19.90
CA GLY A 994 -17.28 15.41 -19.36
C GLY A 994 -18.46 16.38 -19.22
N ASN A 995 -19.62 16.13 -19.84
CA ASN A 995 -20.81 16.93 -19.56
C ASN A 995 -21.37 16.64 -18.16
N THR A 996 -21.80 17.68 -17.44
CA THR A 996 -22.49 17.55 -16.16
C THR A 996 -24.00 17.65 -16.31
N PHE A 997 -24.76 16.88 -15.54
CA PHE A 997 -26.22 17.01 -15.46
C PHE A 997 -26.72 16.82 -14.03
N THR A 998 -27.82 17.48 -13.70
CA THR A 998 -28.46 17.40 -12.37
C THR A 998 -29.63 16.43 -12.36
N PHE A 999 -29.77 15.67 -11.28
CA PHE A 999 -30.89 14.77 -11.04
C PHE A 999 -31.33 14.82 -9.58
N LEU A 1000 -32.58 14.43 -9.31
CA LEU A 1000 -33.14 14.42 -7.96
C LEU A 1000 -32.96 13.05 -7.33
N ALA A 1001 -32.28 12.98 -6.18
CA ALA A 1001 -32.18 11.77 -5.38
C ALA A 1001 -33.52 11.52 -4.63
N PRO A 1002 -34.19 10.39 -4.87
CA PRO A 1002 -35.48 10.10 -4.25
C PRO A 1002 -35.31 9.59 -2.81
N GLY A 1003 -36.04 10.19 -1.87
CA GLY A 1003 -36.18 9.69 -0.49
C GLY A 1003 -37.07 8.44 -0.37
N GLY A 1004 -36.92 7.46 -1.27
CA GLY A 1004 -37.66 6.19 -1.24
C GLY A 1004 -38.43 5.79 -2.52
N GLY A 1005 -37.86 5.98 -3.71
CA GLY A 1005 -38.44 5.58 -5.01
C GLY A 1005 -37.40 5.62 -6.15
N ALA A 1006 -37.73 5.32 -7.41
CA ALA A 1006 -36.75 5.36 -8.53
C ALA A 1006 -36.47 6.81 -9.03
N ALA A 1007 -35.23 7.10 -9.42
CA ALA A 1007 -34.77 8.45 -9.80
C ALA A 1007 -35.34 8.93 -11.16
N GLN A 1008 -35.76 10.19 -11.24
CA GLN A 1008 -36.10 10.87 -12.50
C GLN A 1008 -35.16 12.07 -12.72
N ALA A 1009 -34.52 12.12 -13.88
CA ALA A 1009 -33.70 13.24 -14.31
C ALA A 1009 -34.58 14.29 -15.02
N THR A 1010 -34.45 15.56 -14.63
CA THR A 1010 -35.04 16.69 -15.38
C THR A 1010 -33.93 17.59 -15.90
N PRO A 1011 -33.90 17.90 -17.21
CA PRO A 1011 -32.94 18.85 -17.77
C PRO A 1011 -33.30 20.28 -17.35
N VAL A 1012 -32.32 21.05 -16.87
CA VAL A 1012 -32.45 22.50 -16.74
C VAL A 1012 -31.90 23.14 -18.02
N VAL A 1013 -32.79 23.77 -18.78
CA VAL A 1013 -32.49 24.57 -19.96
C VAL A 1013 -31.97 25.93 -19.48
N ALA A 1014 -30.76 26.32 -19.87
CA ALA A 1014 -30.28 27.70 -19.73
C ALA A 1014 -31.13 28.64 -20.60
N PRO A 1015 -31.42 29.88 -20.18
CA PRO A 1015 -32.27 30.79 -20.94
C PRO A 1015 -31.65 31.12 -22.31
N PRO A 1016 -32.46 31.33 -23.35
CA PRO A 1016 -31.99 31.44 -24.72
C PRO A 1016 -31.19 32.73 -24.92
N ILE A 1017 -29.99 32.60 -25.48
CA ILE A 1017 -29.37 33.67 -26.27
C ILE A 1017 -30.24 33.84 -27.51
N TYR A 1018 -30.79 35.04 -27.70
CA TYR A 1018 -31.66 35.38 -28.82
C TYR A 1018 -30.91 35.15 -30.14
N GLN A 1019 -31.27 34.10 -30.89
CA GLN A 1019 -30.92 33.94 -32.31
C GLN A 1019 -32.11 34.42 -33.15
N PRO A 1020 -31.92 35.23 -34.21
CA PRO A 1020 -33.00 35.57 -35.11
C PRO A 1020 -33.46 34.33 -35.87
N ALA A 1021 -34.78 34.16 -35.99
CA ALA A 1021 -35.42 32.98 -36.54
C ALA A 1021 -35.01 32.68 -38.00
N PRO A 1022 -34.68 31.42 -38.35
CA PRO A 1022 -34.51 31.01 -39.73
C PRO A 1022 -35.88 30.93 -40.44
N GLN A 1023 -35.94 31.50 -41.65
CA GLN A 1023 -37.11 31.44 -42.54
C GLN A 1023 -37.34 30.00 -43.03
N PRO A 1024 -38.61 29.58 -43.25
CA PRO A 1024 -38.93 28.21 -43.63
C PRO A 1024 -38.60 27.91 -45.11
N VAL A 1025 -37.88 26.80 -45.32
CA VAL A 1025 -37.68 26.20 -46.65
C VAL A 1025 -38.80 25.18 -46.91
N PRO A 1026 -39.47 25.16 -48.08
CA PRO A 1026 -40.63 24.31 -48.32
C PRO A 1026 -40.28 22.81 -48.42
N GLN A 1027 -41.13 21.98 -47.80
CA GLN A 1027 -41.02 20.51 -47.78
C GLN A 1027 -41.26 19.88 -49.15
N VAL A 1028 -40.34 18.99 -49.57
CA VAL A 1028 -40.56 18.03 -50.66
C VAL A 1028 -41.23 16.78 -50.06
N VAL A 1029 -42.44 16.46 -50.54
CA VAL A 1029 -43.24 15.31 -50.13
C VAL A 1029 -42.88 14.08 -50.96
N PHE A 1030 -42.59 12.95 -50.32
CA PHE A 1030 -42.61 11.63 -50.95
C PHE A 1030 -43.78 10.77 -50.40
N PRO A 1031 -44.47 9.97 -51.23
CA PRO A 1031 -45.68 9.24 -50.84
C PRO A 1031 -45.39 7.91 -50.08
N PRO A 1032 -46.37 7.38 -49.31
CA PRO A 1032 -46.17 6.24 -48.41
C PRO A 1032 -46.18 4.86 -49.10
N PRO A 1033 -45.60 3.82 -48.46
CA PRO A 1033 -45.51 2.46 -49.00
C PRO A 1033 -46.82 1.66 -48.78
N GLN A 1034 -47.13 0.76 -49.72
CA GLN A 1034 -48.28 -0.16 -49.62
C GLN A 1034 -47.98 -1.44 -48.80
N PRO A 1035 -48.99 -2.09 -48.20
CA PRO A 1035 -48.81 -3.25 -47.33
C PRO A 1035 -49.05 -4.59 -48.06
N ASN A 1036 -48.19 -5.58 -47.78
CA ASN A 1036 -48.51 -6.98 -47.47
C ASN A 1036 -47.30 -7.89 -47.74
N TYR A 1037 -46.93 -8.72 -46.75
CA TYR A 1037 -46.90 -10.19 -46.82
C TYR A 1037 -46.31 -10.75 -45.51
N GLN A 1038 -47.10 -11.57 -44.82
CA GLN A 1038 -46.71 -12.32 -43.62
C GLN A 1038 -45.73 -13.45 -43.98
N PHE A 1039 -44.71 -13.69 -43.15
CA PHE A 1039 -44.01 -14.98 -43.09
C PHE A 1039 -43.94 -15.50 -41.64
N GLN A 1040 -44.33 -16.76 -41.49
CA GLN A 1040 -44.29 -17.54 -40.26
C GLN A 1040 -42.85 -17.91 -39.89
N TYR A 1041 -42.55 -17.86 -38.59
CA TYR A 1041 -41.32 -18.34 -37.98
C TYR A 1041 -41.19 -19.87 -38.09
N GLN A 1042 -40.09 -20.37 -38.65
CA GLN A 1042 -39.58 -21.73 -38.41
C GLN A 1042 -38.20 -21.63 -37.76
N ALA A 1043 -38.03 -22.29 -36.61
CA ALA A 1043 -36.78 -22.36 -35.88
C ALA A 1043 -35.75 -23.25 -36.62
N PRO A 1044 -34.46 -22.90 -36.62
CA PRO A 1044 -33.41 -23.75 -37.20
C PRO A 1044 -33.04 -24.93 -36.27
N PRO A 1045 -32.64 -26.09 -36.83
CA PRO A 1045 -32.31 -27.28 -36.08
C PRO A 1045 -30.91 -27.22 -35.45
N GLN A 1046 -30.75 -27.83 -34.27
CA GLN A 1046 -29.47 -28.03 -33.61
C GLN A 1046 -28.58 -29.05 -34.36
N PRO A 1047 -27.27 -28.83 -34.50
CA PRO A 1047 -26.34 -29.88 -34.89
C PRO A 1047 -25.90 -30.72 -33.69
N GLN A 1048 -26.10 -32.03 -33.83
CA GLN A 1048 -25.70 -33.09 -32.91
C GLN A 1048 -24.17 -33.26 -32.87
N VAL A 1049 -23.65 -33.45 -31.66
CA VAL A 1049 -22.27 -33.87 -31.38
C VAL A 1049 -22.13 -35.37 -31.71
N VAL A 1050 -21.26 -35.71 -32.67
CA VAL A 1050 -20.87 -37.09 -32.95
C VAL A 1050 -19.42 -37.28 -32.49
N TYR A 1051 -19.23 -38.14 -31.49
CA TYR A 1051 -17.93 -38.61 -31.03
C TYR A 1051 -17.39 -39.66 -32.02
N HIS A 1052 -16.18 -39.47 -32.53
CA HIS A 1052 -15.39 -40.55 -33.12
C HIS A 1052 -14.07 -40.72 -32.36
N HIS A 1053 -13.97 -41.86 -31.69
CA HIS A 1053 -12.73 -42.45 -31.19
C HIS A 1053 -11.81 -42.84 -32.35
N HIS A 1054 -10.51 -42.53 -32.26
CA HIS A 1054 -9.48 -43.36 -32.86
C HIS A 1054 -8.25 -43.47 -31.96
N GLY A 1055 -8.09 -44.69 -31.41
CA GLY A 1055 -6.81 -45.22 -30.93
C GLY A 1055 -5.91 -45.58 -32.11
N GLY A 1056 -4.60 -45.50 -31.88
CA GLY A 1056 -3.56 -45.59 -32.90
C GLY A 1056 -3.26 -46.99 -33.45
N VAL A 1057 -2.37 -47.00 -34.45
CA VAL A 1057 -1.07 -47.69 -34.50
C VAL A 1057 -0.60 -47.74 -35.98
N GLY A 1058 0.65 -47.32 -36.22
CA GLY A 1058 1.58 -48.04 -37.10
C GLY A 1058 1.75 -47.59 -38.56
N GLY A 1059 2.96 -47.08 -38.86
CA GLY A 1059 3.73 -47.56 -40.01
C GLY A 1059 3.82 -46.66 -41.25
N GLY A 1060 4.87 -45.83 -41.32
CA GLY A 1060 5.90 -45.98 -42.35
C GLY A 1060 5.87 -45.12 -43.64
N VAL A 1061 6.90 -44.26 -43.73
CA VAL A 1061 7.89 -44.16 -44.83
C VAL A 1061 7.57 -43.33 -46.12
N LEU A 1062 8.47 -42.36 -46.38
CA LEU A 1062 8.82 -41.61 -47.64
C LEU A 1062 7.78 -40.61 -48.20
N GLY A 1063 8.09 -39.40 -48.66
CA GLY A 1063 9.32 -38.65 -48.92
C GLY A 1063 9.00 -37.42 -49.82
N GLY A 1064 9.90 -36.42 -49.87
CA GLY A 1064 9.94 -35.32 -50.88
C GLY A 1064 9.29 -34.00 -50.44
N LEU A 1065 10.02 -32.93 -50.10
CA LEU A 1065 10.68 -31.93 -50.97
C LEU A 1065 9.77 -31.24 -52.00
N GLY A 1066 9.65 -29.90 -51.86
CA GLY A 1066 9.07 -28.94 -52.81
C GLY A 1066 8.46 -27.75 -52.05
N VAL A 1067 9.19 -26.67 -51.72
CA VAL A 1067 9.66 -25.56 -52.57
C VAL A 1067 8.52 -24.79 -53.26
N VAL A 1068 8.29 -23.58 -52.72
CA VAL A 1068 7.86 -22.31 -53.37
C VAL A 1068 6.43 -22.20 -53.91
N GLY A 1069 5.74 -21.13 -53.48
CA GLY A 1069 4.71 -20.50 -54.32
C GLY A 1069 3.73 -19.57 -53.63
N VAL A 1070 4.19 -18.33 -53.39
CA VAL A 1070 3.46 -17.04 -53.30
C VAL A 1070 2.44 -16.85 -52.17
#